data_AF-A0AAV0REW2-F1
#
_entry.id   AF-A0AAV0REW2-F1
#
_cell.length_a   1.000
_cell.length_b   1.000
_cell.length_c   1.000
_cell.angle_alpha   90.00
_cell.angle_beta   90.00
_cell.angle_gamma   90.00
#
_symmetry.space_group_name_H-M   'P 1'
#
loop_
_entity.id
_entity.type
_entity.pdbx_description
1 polymer ?
#
loop_
_entity_poly.entity_id
_entity_poly.type
_entity_poly.pdbx_seq_one_letter_code
_entity_poly.pdbx_strand_id
1 'polypeptide(L)'
;MELQIKVAQAVQVLNHDAQSCNRVAANQWLVQFQQTGCAWEVATSILTTDHLHRHIPSLVSNSEVEFFAAQILKRKIHSEGHYLQSGPKHALLNALLLAAKRFSAGPPQLLTQICLALAALILSSVDDKKPIEQLFYSLQTLQNDDDGNVAVLEMLTVLPEEVADTRSTDSSISLFQRSQYGQELLSRTPMVLEFLLEQTLKKYNGIVQLHERDRKILRCLLSWVRAGCFSDISQDSLPTHPLLNFVFNSLQVSSSFDLAIEVLIELASRHEGLQQILLYRIHFLKDVLLLSAINNGDEKVISGLACLMSEIGQAAPSLIVEASVEALALADGLLRCVGYPSEDWEIADSTLQFWSSLASYILGLDASGAVDKKHVEAIFSSIFLTLVDALLLRAQVDEATFNDRSGVLELPDGLVHFRMNLVELMVDMCQLVRPPRFVQKLLFGAWPPANVPIPWKEVETKLFALNVVSEVVLLEGQMFDISSIMQLVTMLSTWSVDDLSGFMGVVRRSLTDVVGSYSKWISASPANSRPLLLFLAAGISENHCSTACMSALRRFCEESSPVIYEPANLEILLWVGEALEKRHLPLDDEEEVISAISSILGSVPNEELKYNLLARLLSSSYDALRKLINEDGEHSYRQNPATYTQLLNGAARGLHRIGIVFAQLAMSKPNGPATDDPSIRLLRVFWPMLEKIFRSEYMENSNLSAAACRALSLAIQSSGQQFLVLLPSVLDCLSTNFLAFQNHECYIRTASIVIEEFSHMEEYGHLFIRTFERFTQAASVMGLNSSYICDQEPDLVEAYANFASMFVRSCPKQVLAASGSLLEISFQKAAICCTAMHRGSALAAISYLSCFLEVTLDVMLESINSVLEGSYCCIAIQLIARRGEGLVSNIVYALLGVSAMSRVHKCATVLQQLAAICRCCDRTIWNAMLCWDSLQGWLHSAVHGLPVEYLKPGQDDTLVPVWLDALAGAAADYLDSKSSKGVKNNYGHMQGKGGRVLKRIIREFADSHRCALTQI
;
A
#
# COMPACT_ATOMS: atom_id res chain seq x y z
N MET A 1 9.79 52.81 -5.77
CA MET A 1 11.09 52.86 -6.48
C MET A 1 12.21 52.21 -5.66
N GLU A 2 12.50 52.65 -4.42
CA GLU A 2 13.56 52.03 -3.60
C GLU A 2 13.33 50.53 -3.30
N LEU A 3 12.09 50.14 -2.98
CA LEU A 3 11.72 48.73 -2.73
C LEU A 3 11.85 47.84 -3.98
N GLN A 4 11.60 48.37 -5.18
CA GLN A 4 11.77 47.61 -6.44
C GLN A 4 13.23 47.25 -6.68
N ILE A 5 14.14 48.17 -6.38
CA ILE A 5 15.59 47.94 -6.50
C ILE A 5 16.04 46.89 -5.49
N LYS A 6 15.53 46.94 -4.24
CA LYS A 6 15.83 45.92 -3.23
C LYS A 6 15.33 44.52 -3.62
N VAL A 7 14.13 44.43 -4.20
CA VAL A 7 13.59 43.16 -4.73
C VAL A 7 14.47 42.63 -5.87
N ALA A 8 14.83 43.48 -6.83
CA ALA A 8 15.70 43.07 -7.94
C ALA A 8 17.07 42.57 -7.46
N GLN A 9 17.68 43.25 -6.49
CA GLN A 9 18.95 42.83 -5.87
C GLN A 9 18.81 41.49 -5.13
N ALA A 10 17.74 41.31 -4.35
CA ALA A 10 17.51 40.08 -3.61
C ALA A 10 17.24 38.87 -4.54
N VAL A 11 16.50 39.06 -5.64
CA VAL A 11 16.30 38.01 -6.66
C VAL A 11 17.63 37.65 -7.34
N GLN A 12 18.46 38.64 -7.66
CA GLN A 12 19.78 38.38 -8.22
C GLN A 12 20.67 37.59 -7.26
N VAL A 13 20.71 37.97 -5.98
CA VAL A 13 21.47 37.23 -4.96
C VAL A 13 20.96 35.79 -4.85
N LEU A 14 19.64 35.59 -4.85
CA LEU A 14 19.03 34.26 -4.75
C LEU A 14 19.47 33.32 -5.90
N ASN A 15 19.52 33.81 -7.13
CA ASN A 15 19.80 33.00 -8.32
C ASN A 15 21.29 32.89 -8.66
N HIS A 16 22.09 33.94 -8.40
CA HIS A 16 23.46 34.06 -8.95
C HIS A 16 24.57 34.16 -7.90
N ASP A 17 24.28 34.30 -6.60
CA ASP A 17 25.33 34.39 -5.57
C ASP A 17 25.98 33.02 -5.30
N ALA A 18 27.31 32.98 -5.34
CA ALA A 18 28.09 31.75 -5.12
C ALA A 18 27.98 31.23 -3.68
N GLN A 19 27.70 32.10 -2.69
CA GLN A 19 27.62 31.75 -1.28
C GLN A 19 26.19 31.32 -0.90
N SER A 20 26.05 30.10 -0.35
CA SER A 20 24.75 29.56 0.07
C SER A 20 24.09 30.38 1.19
N CYS A 21 24.88 30.97 2.10
CA CYS A 21 24.35 31.80 3.20
C CYS A 21 23.64 33.07 2.69
N ASN A 22 24.18 33.73 1.65
CA ASN A 22 23.56 34.92 1.06
C ASN A 22 22.26 34.57 0.31
N ARG A 23 22.24 33.44 -0.40
CA ARG A 23 21.02 32.92 -1.05
C ARG A 23 19.91 32.62 -0.05
N VAL A 24 20.25 32.02 1.10
CA VAL A 24 19.28 31.76 2.17
C VAL A 24 18.75 33.07 2.78
N ALA A 25 19.63 34.04 3.05
CA ALA A 25 19.22 35.35 3.57
C ALA A 25 18.32 36.11 2.59
N ALA A 26 18.65 36.10 1.29
CA ALA A 26 17.82 36.68 0.25
C ALA A 26 16.46 35.97 0.14
N ASN A 27 16.42 34.64 0.18
CA ASN A 27 15.16 33.89 0.17
C ASN A 27 14.28 34.24 1.40
N GLN A 28 14.87 34.27 2.60
CA GLN A 28 14.14 34.62 3.82
C GLN A 28 13.54 36.03 3.73
N TRP A 29 14.31 36.99 3.22
CA TRP A 29 13.82 38.36 3.02
C TRP A 29 12.70 38.41 1.97
N LEU A 30 12.82 37.68 0.86
CA LEU A 30 11.79 37.61 -0.19
C LEU A 30 10.50 36.93 0.31
N VAL A 31 10.61 35.90 1.16
CA VAL A 31 9.45 35.26 1.82
C VAL A 31 8.76 36.22 2.78
N GLN A 32 9.52 36.97 3.59
CA GLN A 32 8.94 38.01 4.45
C GLN A 32 8.29 39.12 3.63
N PHE A 33 8.92 39.54 2.53
CA PHE A 33 8.36 40.54 1.62
C PHE A 33 7.03 40.07 1.01
N GLN A 34 6.90 38.80 0.62
CA GLN A 34 5.66 38.22 0.08
C GLN A 34 4.46 38.37 1.03
N GLN A 35 4.70 38.40 2.34
CA GLN A 35 3.66 38.57 3.37
C GLN A 35 3.25 40.05 3.57
N THR A 36 4.01 41.00 3.03
CA THR A 36 3.70 42.44 3.18
C THR A 36 2.60 42.92 2.22
N GLY A 37 1.92 44.01 2.59
CA GLY A 37 0.97 44.69 1.70
C GLY A 37 1.63 45.37 0.50
N CYS A 38 2.88 45.83 0.63
CA CYS A 38 3.64 46.50 -0.43
C CYS A 38 3.94 45.58 -1.63
N ALA A 39 3.88 44.27 -1.45
CA ALA A 39 4.14 43.28 -2.50
C ALA A 39 3.16 43.42 -3.68
N TRP A 40 1.91 43.80 -3.42
CA TRP A 40 0.89 44.03 -4.47
C TRP A 40 1.31 45.12 -5.46
N GLU A 41 1.64 46.31 -4.95
CA GLU A 41 2.01 47.47 -5.77
C GLU A 41 3.36 47.28 -6.47
N VAL A 42 4.35 46.75 -5.74
CA VAL A 42 5.71 46.55 -6.26
C VAL A 42 5.71 45.53 -7.39
N ALA A 43 5.07 44.37 -7.22
CA ALA A 43 5.02 43.34 -8.26
C ALA A 43 4.21 43.80 -9.48
N THR A 44 3.06 44.48 -9.26
CA THR A 44 2.26 45.04 -10.36
C THR A 44 3.07 46.05 -11.17
N SER A 45 3.77 46.98 -10.50
CA SER A 45 4.57 48.00 -11.18
C SER A 45 5.76 47.40 -11.93
N ILE A 46 6.40 46.33 -11.44
CA ILE A 46 7.48 45.64 -12.17
C ILE A 46 6.96 45.11 -13.52
N LEU A 47 5.76 44.52 -13.55
CA LEU A 47 5.17 43.95 -14.77
C LEU A 47 4.65 45.01 -15.76
N THR A 48 4.09 46.11 -15.28
CA THR A 48 3.44 47.12 -16.15
C THR A 48 4.38 48.23 -16.63
N THR A 49 5.52 48.47 -15.98
CA THR A 49 6.37 49.63 -16.27
C THR A 49 7.43 49.30 -17.33
N ASP A 50 7.43 50.03 -18.44
CA ASP A 50 8.37 49.84 -19.56
C ASP A 50 9.78 50.44 -19.28
N HIS A 51 9.85 51.36 -18.31
CA HIS A 51 11.01 52.21 -18.03
C HIS A 51 12.15 51.59 -17.20
N LEU A 52 12.06 50.32 -16.78
CA LEU A 52 13.14 49.65 -16.05
C LEU A 52 14.41 49.50 -16.91
N HIS A 53 14.28 49.58 -18.24
CA HIS A 53 15.37 49.51 -19.22
C HIS A 53 16.42 50.64 -19.13
N ARG A 54 16.15 51.77 -18.46
CA ARG A 54 17.08 52.93 -18.43
C ARG A 54 17.84 53.15 -17.12
N HIS A 55 17.43 52.53 -16.00
CA HIS A 55 17.94 52.94 -14.68
C HIS A 55 18.33 51.79 -13.73
N ILE A 56 18.07 50.53 -14.09
CA ILE A 56 18.67 49.39 -13.39
C ILE A 56 19.99 49.07 -14.09
N PRO A 57 21.12 48.94 -13.36
CA PRO A 57 22.41 48.60 -13.96
C PRO A 57 22.29 47.35 -14.84
N SER A 58 23.02 47.34 -15.96
CA SER A 58 23.09 46.29 -17.00
C SER A 58 23.60 44.91 -16.54
N LEU A 59 23.51 44.60 -15.23
CA LEU A 59 24.02 43.41 -14.56
C LEU A 59 22.90 42.46 -14.08
N VAL A 60 21.62 42.82 -14.27
CA VAL A 60 20.46 42.01 -13.84
C VAL A 60 19.69 41.52 -15.07
N SER A 61 19.45 40.22 -15.18
CA SER A 61 18.50 39.66 -16.13
C SER A 61 17.07 40.06 -15.72
N ASN A 62 16.55 41.13 -16.33
CA ASN A 62 15.23 41.69 -16.03
C ASN A 62 14.10 40.64 -16.05
N SER A 63 14.23 39.59 -16.86
CA SER A 63 13.27 38.49 -16.98
C SER A 63 13.07 37.70 -15.68
N GLU A 64 14.10 37.55 -14.83
CA GLU A 64 13.98 36.81 -13.56
C GLU A 64 13.18 37.61 -12.51
N VAL A 65 13.37 38.93 -12.50
CA VAL A 65 12.65 39.84 -11.62
C VAL A 65 11.18 39.96 -12.04
N GLU A 66 10.93 40.01 -13.36
CA GLU A 66 9.58 39.96 -13.94
C GLU A 66 8.89 38.62 -13.62
N PHE A 67 9.59 37.49 -13.73
CA PHE A 67 9.06 36.17 -13.37
C PHE A 67 8.70 36.07 -11.88
N PHE A 68 9.60 36.53 -11.01
CA PHE A 68 9.36 36.58 -9.58
C PHE A 68 8.15 37.46 -9.24
N ALA A 69 8.00 38.62 -9.90
CA ALA A 69 6.84 39.49 -9.70
C ALA A 69 5.52 38.80 -10.09
N ALA A 70 5.47 38.09 -11.22
CA ALA A 70 4.30 37.32 -11.62
C ALA A 70 3.95 36.21 -10.61
N GLN A 71 4.97 35.49 -10.11
CA GLN A 71 4.79 34.43 -9.12
C GLN A 71 4.26 34.96 -7.77
N ILE A 72 4.75 36.12 -7.32
CA ILE A 72 4.24 36.76 -6.10
C ILE A 72 2.76 37.11 -6.27
N LEU A 73 2.39 37.75 -7.38
CA LEU A 73 1.01 38.13 -7.63
C LEU A 73 0.10 36.91 -7.62
N LYS A 74 0.45 35.83 -8.34
CA LYS A 74 -0.29 34.57 -8.29
C LYS A 74 -0.51 34.11 -6.84
N ARG A 75 0.57 34.02 -6.05
CA ARG A 75 0.51 33.51 -4.67
C ARG A 75 -0.35 34.38 -3.77
N LYS A 76 -0.20 35.70 -3.84
CA LYS A 76 -0.98 36.65 -3.03
C LYS A 76 -2.45 36.66 -3.41
N ILE A 77 -2.77 36.45 -4.69
CA ILE A 77 -4.16 36.31 -5.15
C ILE A 77 -4.80 35.06 -4.58
N HIS A 78 -4.10 33.92 -4.52
CA HIS A 78 -4.64 32.73 -3.88
C HIS A 78 -4.83 32.89 -2.36
N SER A 79 -3.90 33.56 -1.66
CA SER A 79 -3.95 33.66 -0.19
C SER A 79 -4.85 34.79 0.32
N GLU A 80 -4.86 35.94 -0.35
CA GLU A 80 -5.50 37.18 0.10
C GLU A 80 -6.53 37.73 -0.89
N GLY A 81 -6.70 37.12 -2.06
CA GLY A 81 -7.48 37.69 -3.18
C GLY A 81 -8.97 37.89 -2.89
N HIS A 82 -9.56 37.08 -2.01
CA HIS A 82 -10.95 37.22 -1.57
C HIS A 82 -11.20 38.43 -0.66
N TYR A 83 -10.15 39.01 -0.08
CA TYR A 83 -10.26 40.23 0.74
C TYR A 83 -10.13 41.52 -0.08
N LEU A 84 -9.79 41.43 -1.38
CA LEU A 84 -9.66 42.60 -2.25
C LEU A 84 -11.02 43.23 -2.56
N GLN A 85 -11.12 44.53 -2.35
CA GLN A 85 -12.29 45.33 -2.74
C GLN A 85 -12.42 45.41 -4.28
N SER A 86 -13.64 45.62 -4.80
CA SER A 86 -13.92 45.65 -6.25
C SER A 86 -13.05 46.65 -7.05
N GLY A 87 -12.79 47.85 -6.52
CA GLY A 87 -11.98 48.88 -7.21
C GLY A 87 -10.52 48.45 -7.47
N PRO A 88 -9.72 48.14 -6.42
CA PRO A 88 -8.36 47.61 -6.57
C PRO A 88 -8.28 46.33 -7.40
N LYS A 89 -9.31 45.48 -7.32
CA LYS A 89 -9.40 44.25 -8.11
C LYS A 89 -9.50 44.53 -9.61
N HIS A 90 -10.34 45.47 -10.04
CA HIS A 90 -10.42 45.88 -11.45
C HIS A 90 -9.12 46.54 -11.95
N ALA A 91 -8.45 47.33 -11.10
CA ALA A 91 -7.17 47.93 -11.45
C ALA A 91 -6.08 46.86 -11.67
N LEU A 92 -6.04 45.85 -10.80
CA LEU A 92 -5.12 44.72 -10.93
C LEU A 92 -5.42 43.86 -12.16
N LEU A 93 -6.70 43.62 -12.46
CA LEU A 93 -7.12 42.91 -13.68
C LEU A 93 -6.58 43.62 -14.93
N ASN A 94 -6.79 44.93 -15.05
CA ASN A 94 -6.31 45.71 -16.19
C ASN A 94 -4.77 45.72 -16.27
N ALA A 95 -4.09 45.78 -15.13
CA ALA A 95 -2.63 45.71 -15.07
C ALA A 95 -2.08 44.36 -15.57
N LEU A 96 -2.71 43.25 -15.16
CA LEU A 96 -2.33 41.91 -15.62
C LEU A 96 -2.64 41.69 -17.11
N LEU A 97 -3.77 42.22 -17.63
CA LEU A 97 -4.08 42.16 -19.07
C LEU A 97 -3.04 42.94 -19.90
N LEU A 98 -2.63 44.13 -19.43
CA LEU A 98 -1.55 44.90 -20.06
C LEU A 98 -0.21 44.18 -20.01
N ALA A 99 0.12 43.55 -18.87
CA ALA A 99 1.32 42.74 -18.75
C ALA A 99 1.29 41.53 -19.69
N ALA A 100 0.17 40.79 -19.76
CA ALA A 100 0.01 39.65 -20.67
C ALA A 100 0.20 40.06 -22.13
N LYS A 101 -0.36 41.21 -22.54
CA LYS A 101 -0.13 41.77 -23.88
C LYS A 101 1.34 42.08 -24.12
N ARG A 102 2.00 42.75 -23.18
CA ARG A 102 3.42 43.12 -23.28
C ARG A 102 4.32 41.89 -23.44
N PHE A 103 4.06 40.83 -22.68
CA PHE A 103 4.89 39.63 -22.65
C PHE A 103 4.43 38.55 -23.65
N SER A 104 3.53 38.89 -24.58
CA SER A 104 3.10 38.00 -25.68
C SER A 104 4.26 37.55 -26.59
N ALA A 105 5.23 38.44 -26.84
CA ALA A 105 6.47 38.16 -27.55
C ALA A 105 7.67 37.88 -26.60
N GLY A 106 7.41 37.76 -25.29
CA GLY A 106 8.41 37.56 -24.25
C GLY A 106 8.65 36.08 -23.90
N PRO A 107 9.34 35.80 -22.77
CA PRO A 107 9.56 34.43 -22.29
C PRO A 107 8.22 33.71 -22.02
N PRO A 108 8.00 32.48 -22.55
CA PRO A 108 6.71 31.81 -22.44
C PRO A 108 6.32 31.52 -20.99
N GLN A 109 7.30 31.11 -20.16
CA GLN A 109 7.07 30.82 -18.74
C GLN A 109 6.56 32.04 -17.96
N LEU A 110 7.02 33.25 -18.31
CA LEU A 110 6.55 34.49 -17.69
C LEU A 110 5.09 34.76 -18.07
N LEU A 111 4.75 34.61 -19.35
CA LEU A 111 3.38 34.77 -19.82
C LEU A 111 2.44 33.78 -19.13
N THR A 112 2.83 32.51 -19.01
CA THR A 112 2.06 31.50 -18.25
C THR A 112 1.82 31.95 -16.80
N GLN A 113 2.83 32.44 -16.08
CA GLN A 113 2.65 32.91 -14.69
C GLN A 113 1.70 34.11 -14.61
N ILE A 114 1.77 35.05 -15.56
CA ILE A 114 0.84 36.18 -15.62
C ILE A 114 -0.59 35.70 -15.88
N CYS A 115 -0.79 34.78 -16.82
CA CYS A 115 -2.10 34.19 -17.13
C CYS A 115 -2.66 33.38 -15.95
N LEU A 116 -1.83 32.64 -15.21
CA LEU A 116 -2.23 31.93 -13.98
C LEU A 116 -2.65 32.90 -12.87
N ALA A 117 -1.90 33.99 -12.67
CA ALA A 117 -2.29 35.05 -11.73
C ALA A 117 -3.63 35.70 -12.13
N LEU A 118 -3.84 35.90 -13.42
CA LEU A 118 -5.07 36.45 -13.97
C LEU A 118 -6.26 35.48 -13.77
N ALA A 119 -6.07 34.18 -14.02
CA ALA A 119 -7.08 33.14 -13.76
C ALA A 119 -7.46 33.12 -12.27
N ALA A 120 -6.47 33.09 -11.38
CA ALA A 120 -6.71 33.12 -9.94
C ALA A 120 -7.48 34.39 -9.50
N LEU A 121 -7.21 35.54 -10.11
CA LEU A 121 -7.88 36.80 -9.78
C LEU A 121 -9.36 36.77 -10.17
N ILE A 122 -9.66 36.20 -11.34
CA ILE A 122 -11.02 36.01 -11.84
C ILE A 122 -11.76 34.99 -10.96
N LEU A 123 -11.13 33.88 -10.58
CA LEU A 123 -11.77 32.83 -9.76
C LEU A 123 -11.94 33.23 -8.28
N SER A 124 -11.21 34.22 -7.78
CA SER A 124 -11.37 34.75 -6.42
C SER A 124 -12.54 35.72 -6.24
N SER A 125 -13.30 36.08 -7.29
CA SER A 125 -14.46 36.98 -7.14
C SER A 125 -15.69 36.20 -6.68
N VAL A 126 -16.00 36.33 -5.38
CA VAL A 126 -17.22 35.75 -4.80
C VAL A 126 -18.47 36.58 -5.18
N ASP A 127 -18.31 37.87 -5.47
CA ASP A 127 -19.42 38.81 -5.75
C ASP A 127 -19.94 38.76 -7.19
N ASP A 128 -19.11 38.32 -8.15
CA ASP A 128 -19.47 38.25 -9.56
C ASP A 128 -20.20 36.95 -9.88
N LYS A 129 -21.43 37.04 -10.40
CA LYS A 129 -22.24 35.85 -10.75
C LYS A 129 -21.66 35.04 -11.92
N LYS A 130 -20.82 35.66 -12.77
CA LYS A 130 -20.26 35.09 -14.00
C LYS A 130 -18.88 35.68 -14.34
N PRO A 131 -17.83 35.32 -13.57
CA PRO A 131 -16.50 35.93 -13.73
C PRO A 131 -15.77 35.48 -15.00
N ILE A 132 -16.01 34.27 -15.51
CA ILE A 132 -15.38 33.78 -16.74
C ILE A 132 -15.94 34.52 -17.96
N GLU A 133 -17.23 34.79 -18.00
CA GLU A 133 -17.86 35.60 -19.04
C GLU A 133 -17.22 37.01 -19.14
N GLN A 134 -16.96 37.65 -18.00
CA GLN A 134 -16.29 38.96 -17.95
C GLN A 134 -14.86 38.90 -18.51
N LEU A 135 -14.13 37.82 -18.21
CA LEU A 135 -12.81 37.57 -18.77
C LEU A 135 -12.86 37.47 -20.30
N PHE A 136 -13.81 36.71 -20.86
CA PHE A 136 -13.93 36.55 -22.31
C PHE A 136 -14.19 37.88 -23.05
N TYR A 137 -14.96 38.80 -22.47
CA TYR A 137 -15.11 40.16 -23.04
C TYR A 137 -13.78 40.93 -23.06
N SER A 138 -12.95 40.75 -22.04
CA SER A 138 -11.63 41.38 -21.95
C SER A 138 -10.58 40.71 -22.87
N LEU A 139 -10.77 39.43 -23.22
CA LEU A 139 -9.93 38.73 -24.19
C LEU A 139 -10.26 39.17 -25.62
N GLN A 140 -11.53 39.44 -25.94
CA GLN A 140 -11.92 39.97 -27.26
C GLN A 140 -11.29 41.33 -27.56
N THR A 141 -11.13 42.19 -26.55
CA THR A 141 -10.43 43.48 -26.75
C THR A 141 -8.93 43.31 -26.96
N LEU A 142 -8.31 42.28 -26.36
CA LEU A 142 -6.92 41.91 -26.60
C LEU A 142 -6.68 41.28 -27.98
N GLN A 143 -7.65 40.54 -28.53
CA GLN A 143 -7.53 39.87 -29.84
C GLN A 143 -7.42 40.83 -31.03
N ASN A 144 -7.94 42.07 -30.90
CA ASN A 144 -7.99 43.05 -31.99
C ASN A 144 -6.63 43.70 -32.33
N ASP A 145 -5.57 43.38 -31.59
CA ASP A 145 -4.20 43.84 -31.82
C ASP A 145 -3.30 42.68 -32.29
N ASP A 146 -2.39 42.93 -33.24
CA ASP A 146 -1.64 41.88 -33.97
C ASP A 146 -0.90 40.85 -33.08
N ASP A 147 -0.39 41.26 -31.91
CA ASP A 147 0.37 40.39 -30.99
C ASP A 147 -0.48 39.77 -29.84
N GLY A 148 -1.74 40.19 -29.68
CA GLY A 148 -2.58 39.79 -28.55
C GLY A 148 -3.02 38.32 -28.57
N ASN A 149 -3.01 37.68 -29.75
CA ASN A 149 -3.46 36.30 -29.93
C ASN A 149 -2.64 35.27 -29.11
N VAL A 150 -1.34 35.52 -28.90
CA VAL A 150 -0.49 34.60 -28.12
C VAL A 150 -0.88 34.62 -26.63
N ALA A 151 -1.11 35.82 -26.09
CA ALA A 151 -1.57 35.99 -24.71
C ALA A 151 -2.97 35.39 -24.49
N VAL A 152 -3.86 35.55 -25.48
CA VAL A 152 -5.20 34.95 -25.44
C VAL A 152 -5.13 33.43 -25.46
N LEU A 153 -4.30 32.84 -26.33
CA LEU A 153 -4.12 31.39 -26.40
C LEU A 153 -3.54 30.81 -25.11
N GLU A 154 -2.56 31.47 -24.50
CA GLU A 154 -2.00 31.06 -23.20
C GLU A 154 -3.06 31.18 -22.09
N MET A 155 -3.83 32.27 -22.05
CA MET A 155 -4.91 32.45 -21.08
C MET A 155 -5.97 31.36 -21.19
N LEU A 156 -6.39 31.03 -22.43
CA LEU A 156 -7.33 29.95 -22.68
C LEU A 156 -6.75 28.57 -22.33
N THR A 157 -5.42 28.41 -22.37
CA THR A 157 -4.77 27.15 -21.97
C THR A 157 -4.77 26.96 -20.46
N VAL A 158 -4.44 27.99 -19.69
CA VAL A 158 -4.31 27.86 -18.22
C VAL A 158 -5.63 27.96 -17.46
N LEU A 159 -6.65 28.60 -18.04
CA LEU A 159 -7.93 28.84 -17.37
C LEU A 159 -8.64 27.54 -16.97
N PRO A 160 -8.79 26.52 -17.84
CA PRO A 160 -9.38 25.25 -17.43
C PRO A 160 -8.56 24.52 -16.37
N GLU A 161 -7.23 24.59 -16.46
CA GLU A 161 -6.31 23.96 -15.50
C GLU A 161 -6.50 24.53 -14.09
N GLU A 162 -6.64 25.85 -13.97
CA GLU A 162 -6.87 26.54 -12.69
C GLU A 162 -8.28 26.30 -12.12
N VAL A 163 -9.31 26.14 -12.96
CA VAL A 163 -10.65 25.74 -12.51
C VAL A 163 -10.64 24.31 -11.94
N ALA A 164 -9.86 23.42 -12.55
CA ALA A 164 -9.76 22.01 -12.18
C ALA A 164 -8.79 21.73 -11.01
N ASP A 165 -7.89 22.65 -10.65
CA ASP A 165 -6.86 22.41 -9.64
C ASP A 165 -7.45 22.15 -8.23
N THR A 166 -7.30 20.90 -7.78
CA THR A 166 -7.64 20.43 -6.43
C THR A 166 -6.46 20.47 -5.46
N ARG A 167 -5.23 20.70 -5.95
CA ARG A 167 -3.98 20.57 -5.18
C ARG A 167 -3.57 21.86 -4.44
N SER A 168 -4.27 22.97 -4.66
CA SER A 168 -4.12 24.15 -3.79
C SER A 168 -4.74 23.82 -2.42
N THR A 169 -3.92 23.28 -1.51
CA THR A 169 -4.23 22.89 -0.13
C THR A 169 -4.79 24.03 0.76
N ASP A 170 -4.93 25.24 0.21
CA ASP A 170 -5.41 26.46 0.89
C ASP A 170 -6.63 27.13 0.23
N SER A 171 -7.27 26.57 -0.81
CA SER A 171 -8.32 27.31 -1.52
C SER A 171 -9.61 27.43 -0.69
N SER A 172 -9.96 28.67 -0.35
CA SER A 172 -11.24 29.15 0.20
C SER A 172 -12.47 28.89 -0.70
N ILE A 173 -12.31 28.22 -1.85
CA ILE A 173 -13.35 27.97 -2.85
C ILE A 173 -14.06 26.64 -2.56
N SER A 174 -15.37 26.71 -2.30
CA SER A 174 -16.19 25.54 -2.04
C SER A 174 -16.33 24.63 -3.27
N LEU A 175 -16.60 23.33 -3.06
CA LEU A 175 -16.88 22.37 -4.15
C LEU A 175 -18.06 22.84 -5.04
N PHE A 176 -19.05 23.51 -4.45
CA PHE A 176 -20.19 24.05 -5.17
C PHE A 176 -19.79 25.17 -6.15
N GLN A 177 -18.95 26.12 -5.72
CA GLN A 177 -18.46 27.20 -6.58
C GLN A 177 -17.59 26.68 -7.73
N ARG A 178 -16.73 25.68 -7.48
CA ARG A 178 -15.96 25.02 -8.55
C ARG A 178 -16.85 24.41 -9.63
N SER A 179 -17.95 23.76 -9.23
CA SER A 179 -18.91 23.19 -10.19
C SER A 179 -19.59 24.27 -11.05
N GLN A 180 -19.88 25.44 -10.47
CA GLN A 180 -20.46 26.57 -11.21
C GLN A 180 -19.46 27.16 -12.22
N TYR A 181 -18.20 27.35 -11.80
CA TYR A 181 -17.15 27.82 -12.72
C TYR A 181 -16.89 26.83 -13.85
N GLY A 182 -16.94 25.52 -13.58
CA GLY A 182 -16.86 24.49 -14.61
C GLY A 182 -17.99 24.60 -15.64
N GLN A 183 -19.24 24.79 -15.20
CA GLN A 183 -20.38 24.99 -16.11
C GLN A 183 -20.25 26.28 -16.93
N GLU A 184 -19.83 27.37 -16.29
CA GLU A 184 -19.61 28.64 -16.98
C GLU A 184 -18.50 28.54 -18.04
N LEU A 185 -17.38 27.87 -17.70
CA LEU A 185 -16.28 27.60 -18.63
C LEU A 185 -16.77 26.83 -19.86
N LEU A 186 -17.49 25.73 -19.65
CA LEU A 186 -18.00 24.88 -20.73
C LEU A 186 -18.98 25.63 -21.66
N SER A 187 -19.76 26.58 -21.12
CA SER A 187 -20.66 27.41 -21.93
C SER A 187 -19.93 28.28 -22.98
N ARG A 188 -18.60 28.49 -22.82
CA ARG A 188 -17.76 29.27 -23.73
C ARG A 188 -17.01 28.43 -24.76
N THR A 189 -17.19 27.10 -24.74
CA THR A 189 -16.55 26.19 -25.69
C THR A 189 -16.70 26.60 -27.16
N PRO A 190 -17.88 26.99 -27.69
CA PRO A 190 -18.01 27.30 -29.11
C PRO A 190 -17.08 28.43 -29.57
N MET A 191 -16.95 29.48 -28.74
CA MET A 191 -16.09 30.64 -29.03
C MET A 191 -14.60 30.24 -29.05
N VAL A 192 -14.19 29.31 -28.19
CA VAL A 192 -12.81 28.83 -28.13
C VAL A 192 -12.49 27.94 -29.32
N LEU A 193 -13.39 27.01 -29.68
CA LEU A 193 -13.19 26.16 -30.85
C LEU A 193 -13.13 26.97 -32.15
N GLU A 194 -13.99 27.98 -32.30
CA GLU A 194 -13.95 28.92 -33.43
C GLU A 194 -12.62 29.70 -33.47
N PHE A 195 -12.18 30.25 -32.32
CA PHE A 195 -10.89 30.91 -32.23
C PHE A 195 -9.72 29.99 -32.63
N LEU A 196 -9.67 28.75 -32.11
CA LEU A 196 -8.63 27.79 -32.45
C LEU A 196 -8.64 27.46 -33.94
N LEU A 197 -9.82 27.28 -34.55
CA LEU A 197 -9.97 27.06 -35.99
C LEU A 197 -9.40 28.24 -36.80
N GLU A 198 -9.76 29.47 -36.46
CA GLU A 198 -9.19 30.65 -37.10
C GLU A 198 -7.67 30.70 -36.98
N GLN A 199 -7.12 30.29 -35.82
CA GLN A 199 -5.68 30.23 -35.66
C GLN A 199 -5.06 29.20 -36.61
N THR A 200 -5.62 28.00 -36.77
CA THR A 200 -5.09 26.98 -37.69
C THR A 200 -5.05 27.43 -39.16
N LEU A 201 -5.94 28.35 -39.57
CA LEU A 201 -6.06 28.79 -40.96
C LEU A 201 -5.12 29.96 -41.34
N LYS A 202 -4.59 30.71 -40.36
CA LYS A 202 -3.68 31.85 -40.63
C LYS A 202 -2.32 31.37 -41.15
N LYS A 203 -1.89 31.86 -42.31
CA LYS A 203 -0.59 31.55 -42.94
C LYS A 203 0.54 32.41 -42.38
N TYR A 204 1.68 31.79 -42.03
CA TYR A 204 2.89 32.47 -41.55
C TYR A 204 4.10 32.15 -42.44
N ASN A 205 5.08 33.08 -42.47
CA ASN A 205 6.23 33.04 -43.38
C ASN A 205 7.44 32.24 -42.86
N GLY A 206 7.27 31.28 -41.94
CA GLY A 206 8.37 30.46 -41.42
C GLY A 206 7.95 29.13 -40.78
N ILE A 207 8.64 28.05 -41.13
CA ILE A 207 8.34 26.65 -40.70
C ILE A 207 8.45 26.50 -39.18
N VAL A 208 9.47 27.10 -38.55
CA VAL A 208 9.70 26.98 -37.08
C VAL A 208 8.60 27.69 -36.28
N GLN A 209 8.21 28.89 -36.70
CA GLN A 209 7.14 29.67 -36.05
C GLN A 209 5.77 28.98 -36.22
N LEU A 210 5.56 28.32 -37.36
CA LEU A 210 4.37 27.50 -37.61
C LEU A 210 4.28 26.34 -36.60
N HIS A 211 5.36 25.56 -36.44
CA HIS A 211 5.38 24.42 -35.52
C HIS A 211 5.23 24.82 -34.05
N GLU A 212 5.85 25.91 -33.61
CA GLU A 212 5.68 26.38 -32.22
C GLU A 212 4.23 26.80 -31.95
N ARG A 213 3.57 27.41 -32.94
CA ARG A 213 2.17 27.80 -32.85
C ARG A 213 1.24 26.59 -32.83
N ASP A 214 1.47 25.60 -33.70
CA ASP A 214 0.69 24.36 -33.71
C ASP A 214 0.77 23.65 -32.36
N ARG A 215 1.94 23.63 -31.72
CA ARG A 215 2.10 23.14 -30.34
C ARG A 215 1.25 23.93 -29.34
N LYS A 216 1.23 25.27 -29.42
CA LYS A 216 0.39 26.10 -28.52
C LYS A 216 -1.11 25.87 -28.76
N ILE A 217 -1.53 25.69 -30.02
CA ILE A 217 -2.92 25.37 -30.38
C ILE A 217 -3.31 24.00 -29.80
N LEU A 218 -2.46 22.98 -29.98
CA LEU A 218 -2.71 21.63 -29.44
C LEU A 218 -2.73 21.63 -27.90
N ARG A 219 -1.84 22.38 -27.24
CA ARG A 219 -1.82 22.48 -25.77
C ARG A 219 -3.08 23.15 -25.23
N CYS A 220 -3.55 24.22 -25.90
CA CYS A 220 -4.84 24.82 -25.58
C CYS A 220 -5.98 23.83 -25.79
N LEU A 221 -6.03 23.14 -26.94
CA LEU A 221 -7.06 22.15 -27.21
C LEU A 221 -7.08 21.04 -26.16
N LEU A 222 -5.92 20.51 -25.77
CA LEU A 222 -5.78 19.48 -24.74
C LEU A 222 -6.38 19.92 -23.40
N SER A 223 -6.08 21.15 -22.95
CA SER A 223 -6.63 21.72 -21.72
C SER A 223 -8.17 21.77 -21.75
N TRP A 224 -8.75 22.15 -22.89
CA TRP A 224 -10.21 22.19 -23.06
C TRP A 224 -10.84 20.80 -23.19
N VAL A 225 -10.17 19.84 -23.82
CA VAL A 225 -10.63 18.43 -23.83
C VAL A 225 -10.65 17.89 -22.40
N ARG A 226 -9.61 18.18 -21.60
CA ARG A 226 -9.57 17.86 -20.16
C ARG A 226 -10.63 18.60 -19.33
N ALA A 227 -11.19 19.69 -19.84
CA ALA A 227 -12.33 20.36 -19.21
C ALA A 227 -13.68 19.71 -19.58
N GLY A 228 -13.74 18.94 -20.68
CA GLY A 228 -14.95 18.31 -21.20
C GLY A 228 -15.62 19.08 -22.34
N CYS A 229 -14.87 19.86 -23.12
CA CYS A 229 -15.42 20.76 -24.14
C CYS A 229 -16.31 20.09 -25.21
N PHE A 230 -16.04 18.84 -25.62
CA PHE A 230 -16.85 18.14 -26.63
C PHE A 230 -18.08 17.41 -26.07
N SER A 231 -18.40 17.55 -24.78
CA SER A 231 -19.54 16.85 -24.16
C SER A 231 -20.92 17.29 -24.71
N ASP A 232 -21.05 18.55 -25.12
CA ASP A 232 -22.30 19.15 -25.61
C ASP A 232 -22.44 19.10 -27.14
N ILE A 233 -21.40 18.65 -27.86
CA ILE A 233 -21.38 18.59 -29.33
C ILE A 233 -22.01 17.27 -29.78
N SER A 234 -22.89 17.32 -30.79
CA SER A 234 -23.54 16.10 -31.29
C SER A 234 -22.51 15.11 -31.84
N GLN A 235 -22.64 13.83 -31.46
CA GLN A 235 -21.71 12.76 -31.83
C GLN A 235 -21.50 12.64 -33.35
N ASP A 236 -22.51 12.98 -34.16
CA ASP A 236 -22.43 12.93 -35.63
C ASP A 236 -21.55 14.03 -36.25
N SER A 237 -21.37 15.16 -35.57
CA SER A 237 -20.66 16.34 -36.12
C SER A 237 -19.16 16.36 -35.79
N LEU A 238 -18.78 15.72 -34.67
CA LEU A 238 -17.41 15.63 -34.18
C LEU A 238 -16.42 14.95 -35.16
N PRO A 239 -16.73 13.80 -35.82
CA PRO A 239 -15.81 13.17 -36.78
C PRO A 239 -15.44 14.06 -37.97
N THR A 240 -16.34 14.97 -38.34
CA THR A 240 -16.13 15.93 -39.44
C THR A 240 -15.50 17.24 -38.98
N HIS A 241 -15.24 17.40 -37.68
CA HIS A 241 -14.76 18.65 -37.13
C HIS A 241 -13.34 18.96 -37.66
N PRO A 242 -13.07 20.16 -38.21
CA PRO A 242 -11.78 20.44 -38.84
C PRO A 242 -10.59 20.38 -37.87
N LEU A 243 -10.79 20.67 -36.58
CA LEU A 243 -9.73 20.51 -35.56
C LEU A 243 -9.27 19.06 -35.41
N LEU A 244 -10.15 18.07 -35.57
CA LEU A 244 -9.75 16.67 -35.48
C LEU A 244 -8.82 16.31 -36.64
N ASN A 245 -9.13 16.77 -37.85
CA ASN A 245 -8.23 16.61 -39.00
C ASN A 245 -6.89 17.33 -38.78
N PHE A 246 -6.89 18.50 -38.15
CA PHE A 246 -5.66 19.20 -37.78
C PHE A 246 -4.80 18.38 -36.79
N VAL A 247 -5.42 17.75 -35.78
CA VAL A 247 -4.72 16.87 -34.83
C VAL A 247 -4.11 15.66 -35.56
N PHE A 248 -4.86 14.99 -36.44
CA PHE A 248 -4.33 13.87 -37.23
C PHE A 248 -3.18 14.27 -38.17
N ASN A 249 -3.26 15.44 -38.80
CA ASN A 249 -2.16 15.96 -39.62
C ASN A 249 -0.93 16.28 -38.78
N SER A 250 -1.13 16.74 -37.54
CA SER A 250 -0.05 17.05 -36.59
C SER A 250 0.75 15.82 -36.15
N LEU A 251 0.21 14.60 -36.32
CA LEU A 251 0.93 13.34 -36.08
C LEU A 251 2.07 13.10 -37.09
N GLN A 252 2.02 13.71 -38.28
CA GLN A 252 3.08 13.56 -39.28
C GLN A 252 4.28 14.50 -39.02
N VAL A 253 4.19 15.35 -37.98
CA VAL A 253 5.18 16.38 -37.67
C VAL A 253 5.82 16.10 -36.31
N SER A 254 7.12 15.85 -36.29
CA SER A 254 7.87 15.41 -35.10
C SER A 254 7.78 16.36 -33.90
N SER A 255 7.69 17.68 -34.15
CA SER A 255 7.58 18.68 -33.09
C SER A 255 6.18 18.74 -32.45
N SER A 256 5.13 18.27 -33.11
CA SER A 256 3.75 18.30 -32.57
C SER A 256 3.20 16.92 -32.22
N PHE A 257 3.92 15.86 -32.57
CA PHE A 257 3.50 14.47 -32.38
C PHE A 257 3.02 14.16 -30.96
N ASP A 258 3.82 14.46 -29.93
CA ASP A 258 3.49 14.13 -28.53
C ASP A 258 2.17 14.75 -28.08
N LEU A 259 1.98 16.04 -28.38
CA LEU A 259 0.75 16.76 -28.03
C LEU A 259 -0.45 16.26 -28.83
N ALA A 260 -0.27 15.86 -30.09
CA ALA A 260 -1.34 15.30 -30.89
C ALA A 260 -1.77 13.91 -30.36
N ILE A 261 -0.82 13.07 -29.94
CA ILE A 261 -1.09 11.80 -29.26
C ILE A 261 -1.87 12.04 -27.96
N GLU A 262 -1.39 12.95 -27.09
CA GLU A 262 -2.08 13.28 -25.83
C GLU A 262 -3.52 13.76 -26.05
N VAL A 263 -3.75 14.63 -27.05
CA VAL A 263 -5.10 15.10 -27.40
C VAL A 263 -5.99 13.93 -27.82
N LEU A 264 -5.51 13.03 -28.68
CA LEU A 264 -6.29 11.88 -29.15
C LEU A 264 -6.58 10.87 -28.04
N ILE A 265 -5.64 10.63 -27.12
CA ILE A 265 -5.84 9.76 -25.94
C ILE A 265 -6.92 10.34 -25.02
N GLU A 266 -6.83 11.63 -24.69
CA GLU A 266 -7.83 12.27 -23.82
C GLU A 266 -9.22 12.29 -24.49
N LEU A 267 -9.25 12.49 -25.80
CA LEU A 267 -10.48 12.42 -26.58
C LEU A 267 -11.08 11.01 -26.58
N ALA A 268 -10.25 9.97 -26.75
CA ALA A 268 -10.68 8.57 -26.78
C ALA A 268 -11.25 8.11 -25.42
N SER A 269 -10.64 8.54 -24.31
CA SER A 269 -11.05 8.12 -22.96
C SER A 269 -12.32 8.83 -22.46
N ARG A 270 -12.59 10.06 -22.90
CA ARG A 270 -13.69 10.88 -22.33
C ARG A 270 -14.98 10.95 -23.15
N HIS A 271 -14.92 10.74 -24.45
CA HIS A 271 -16.07 10.97 -25.32
C HIS A 271 -16.62 9.66 -25.87
N GLU A 272 -17.74 9.20 -25.30
CA GLU A 272 -18.49 8.05 -25.80
C GLU A 272 -18.89 8.25 -27.28
N GLY A 273 -18.54 7.29 -28.13
CA GLY A 273 -18.81 7.30 -29.58
C GLY A 273 -17.62 7.68 -30.44
N LEU A 274 -16.63 8.42 -29.90
CA LEU A 274 -15.43 8.79 -30.67
C LEU A 274 -14.51 7.59 -30.91
N GLN A 275 -14.53 6.58 -30.06
CA GLN A 275 -13.73 5.36 -30.19
C GLN A 275 -13.99 4.67 -31.53
N GLN A 276 -15.25 4.62 -31.98
CA GLN A 276 -15.60 4.02 -33.27
C GLN A 276 -14.99 4.79 -34.45
N ILE A 277 -14.96 6.13 -34.37
CA ILE A 277 -14.37 7.00 -35.39
C ILE A 277 -12.85 6.83 -35.44
N LEU A 278 -12.20 6.82 -34.29
CA LEU A 278 -10.76 6.58 -34.19
C LEU A 278 -10.40 5.19 -34.71
N LEU A 279 -11.24 4.19 -34.43
CA LEU A 279 -11.11 2.83 -34.95
C LEU A 279 -11.20 2.80 -36.49
N TYR A 280 -12.11 3.55 -37.13
CA TYR A 280 -12.12 3.66 -38.60
C TYR A 280 -10.85 4.31 -39.18
N ARG A 281 -10.12 5.11 -38.40
CA ARG A 281 -8.84 5.73 -38.80
C ARG A 281 -7.63 4.83 -38.51
N ILE A 282 -7.83 3.62 -37.98
CA ILE A 282 -6.74 2.75 -37.55
C ILE A 282 -5.78 2.36 -38.68
N HIS A 283 -6.28 2.18 -39.90
CA HIS A 283 -5.44 1.86 -41.07
C HIS A 283 -4.45 2.98 -41.38
N PHE A 284 -4.83 4.24 -41.17
CA PHE A 284 -3.87 5.35 -41.30
C PHE A 284 -2.80 5.30 -40.19
N LEU A 285 -3.20 5.09 -38.94
CA LEU A 285 -2.27 4.99 -37.81
C LEU A 285 -1.29 3.82 -37.98
N LYS A 286 -1.81 2.66 -38.37
CA LYS A 286 -1.02 1.43 -38.55
C LYS A 286 -0.19 1.47 -39.83
N ASP A 287 -0.82 1.56 -40.99
CA ASP A 287 -0.16 1.27 -42.26
C ASP A 287 0.74 2.42 -42.72
N VAL A 288 0.36 3.67 -42.39
CA VAL A 288 1.12 4.86 -42.79
C VAL A 288 2.14 5.26 -41.73
N LEU A 289 1.74 5.36 -40.46
CA LEU A 289 2.63 5.87 -39.39
C LEU A 289 3.43 4.75 -38.72
N LEU A 290 2.76 3.74 -38.15
CA LEU A 290 3.43 2.70 -37.34
C LEU A 290 4.38 1.85 -38.17
N LEU A 291 3.97 1.32 -39.32
CA LEU A 291 4.86 0.50 -40.17
C LEU A 291 6.08 1.29 -40.65
N SER A 292 5.90 2.58 -40.97
CA SER A 292 7.02 3.46 -41.33
C SER A 292 7.97 3.65 -40.13
N ALA A 293 7.44 3.91 -38.94
CA ALA A 293 8.23 4.08 -37.73
C ALA A 293 8.99 2.82 -37.34
N ILE A 294 8.38 1.63 -37.44
CA ILE A 294 9.04 0.33 -37.21
C ILE A 294 10.20 0.13 -38.18
N ASN A 295 10.01 0.42 -39.47
CA ASN A 295 11.07 0.27 -40.47
C ASN A 295 12.23 1.26 -40.27
N ASN A 296 11.94 2.45 -39.74
CA ASN A 296 12.92 3.50 -39.49
C ASN A 296 13.56 3.42 -38.09
N GLY A 297 13.04 2.57 -37.20
CA GLY A 297 13.48 2.47 -35.80
C GLY A 297 13.11 3.70 -34.95
N ASP A 298 12.02 4.40 -35.27
CA ASP A 298 11.57 5.58 -34.51
C ASP A 298 10.75 5.16 -33.27
N GLU A 299 11.46 4.82 -32.18
CA GLU A 299 10.86 4.34 -30.94
C GLU A 299 9.86 5.33 -30.33
N LYS A 300 10.09 6.63 -30.51
CA LYS A 300 9.21 7.67 -30.00
C LYS A 300 7.84 7.61 -30.67
N VAL A 301 7.82 7.46 -32.00
CA VAL A 301 6.56 7.32 -32.75
C VAL A 301 5.89 5.99 -32.45
N ILE A 302 6.64 4.89 -32.35
CA ILE A 302 6.10 3.57 -32.01
C ILE A 302 5.43 3.60 -30.63
N SER A 303 6.10 4.16 -29.62
CA SER A 303 5.59 4.30 -28.25
C SER A 303 4.31 5.13 -28.21
N GLY A 304 4.31 6.32 -28.83
CA GLY A 304 3.12 7.18 -28.87
C GLY A 304 1.91 6.52 -29.55
N LEU A 305 2.14 5.79 -30.65
CA LEU A 305 1.07 5.06 -31.35
C LEU A 305 0.60 3.82 -30.57
N ALA A 306 1.51 3.11 -29.88
CA ALA A 306 1.15 1.99 -29.01
C ALA A 306 0.22 2.44 -27.88
N CYS A 307 0.53 3.56 -27.21
CA CYS A 307 -0.33 4.18 -26.21
C CYS A 307 -1.69 4.56 -26.78
N LEU A 308 -1.72 5.29 -27.91
CA LEU A 308 -2.99 5.72 -28.52
C LEU A 308 -3.87 4.53 -28.93
N MET A 309 -3.31 3.53 -29.59
CA MET A 309 -4.06 2.35 -30.03
C MET A 309 -4.58 1.53 -28.85
N SER A 310 -3.79 1.43 -27.77
CA SER A 310 -4.20 0.78 -26.52
C SER A 310 -5.38 1.50 -25.88
N GLU A 311 -5.34 2.83 -25.80
CA GLU A 311 -6.41 3.67 -25.23
C GLU A 311 -7.71 3.60 -26.05
N ILE A 312 -7.61 3.60 -27.39
CA ILE A 312 -8.79 3.40 -28.27
C ILE A 312 -9.47 2.07 -27.95
N GLY A 313 -8.69 0.99 -27.82
CA GLY A 313 -9.21 -0.34 -27.52
C GLY A 313 -9.79 -0.47 -26.11
N GLN A 314 -9.15 0.13 -25.10
CA GLN A 314 -9.62 0.11 -23.72
C GLN A 314 -10.89 0.93 -23.51
N ALA A 315 -11.05 2.05 -24.23
CA ALA A 315 -12.23 2.89 -24.13
C ALA A 315 -13.48 2.26 -24.78
N ALA A 316 -13.32 1.30 -25.69
CA ALA A 316 -14.44 0.58 -26.30
C ALA A 316 -14.17 -0.93 -26.53
N PRO A 317 -14.07 -1.74 -25.47
CA PRO A 317 -13.79 -3.18 -25.59
C PRO A 317 -14.87 -3.94 -26.37
N SER A 318 -16.12 -3.49 -26.28
CA SER A 318 -17.25 -4.06 -27.02
C SER A 318 -17.04 -4.03 -28.54
N LEU A 319 -16.52 -2.92 -29.07
CA LEU A 319 -16.24 -2.76 -30.50
C LEU A 319 -15.05 -3.63 -30.95
N ILE A 320 -14.08 -3.87 -30.07
CA ILE A 320 -12.95 -4.75 -30.37
C ILE A 320 -13.41 -6.20 -30.48
N VAL A 321 -14.26 -6.64 -29.56
CA VAL A 321 -14.81 -8.00 -29.49
C VAL A 321 -15.66 -8.37 -30.73
N GLU A 322 -16.24 -7.39 -31.44
CA GLU A 322 -16.94 -7.62 -32.71
C GLU A 322 -16.03 -8.20 -33.82
N ALA A 323 -14.71 -8.17 -33.63
CA ALA A 323 -13.72 -8.71 -34.56
C ALA A 323 -13.86 -8.17 -36.00
N SER A 324 -14.21 -6.88 -36.12
CA SER A 324 -14.21 -6.15 -37.39
C SER A 324 -12.80 -6.07 -38.00
N VAL A 325 -12.71 -5.72 -39.28
CA VAL A 325 -11.41 -5.57 -39.98
C VAL A 325 -10.54 -4.54 -39.27
N GLU A 326 -11.15 -3.45 -38.80
CA GLU A 326 -10.50 -2.38 -38.06
C GLU A 326 -10.03 -2.84 -36.66
N ALA A 327 -10.85 -3.60 -35.94
CA ALA A 327 -10.47 -4.16 -34.63
C ALA A 327 -9.28 -5.14 -34.74
N LEU A 328 -9.30 -6.01 -35.76
CA LEU A 328 -8.19 -6.92 -36.03
C LEU A 328 -6.94 -6.17 -36.50
N ALA A 329 -7.09 -5.08 -37.26
CA ALA A 329 -5.98 -4.21 -37.63
C ALA A 329 -5.35 -3.52 -36.41
N LEU A 330 -6.17 -3.07 -35.44
CA LEU A 330 -5.70 -2.51 -34.17
C LEU A 330 -4.89 -3.55 -33.39
N ALA A 331 -5.43 -4.76 -33.21
CA ALA A 331 -4.76 -5.85 -32.51
C ALA A 331 -3.43 -6.26 -33.19
N ASP A 332 -3.40 -6.36 -34.52
CA ASP A 332 -2.16 -6.63 -35.27
C ASP A 332 -1.13 -5.51 -35.14
N GLY A 333 -1.56 -4.24 -35.12
CA GLY A 333 -0.66 -3.11 -34.88
C GLY A 333 -0.03 -3.18 -33.49
N LEU A 334 -0.82 -3.44 -32.44
CA LEU A 334 -0.32 -3.60 -31.07
C LEU A 334 0.59 -4.83 -30.93
N LEU A 335 0.29 -5.94 -31.58
CA LEU A 335 1.17 -7.12 -31.62
C LEU A 335 2.55 -6.79 -32.21
N ARG A 336 2.59 -5.96 -33.26
CA ARG A 336 3.85 -5.48 -33.85
C ARG A 336 4.62 -4.57 -32.90
N CYS A 337 3.94 -3.74 -32.12
CA CYS A 337 4.58 -2.93 -31.07
C CYS A 337 5.20 -3.82 -29.99
N VAL A 338 4.48 -4.84 -29.51
CA VAL A 338 5.01 -5.79 -28.52
C VAL A 338 6.22 -6.56 -29.08
N GLY A 339 6.16 -7.00 -30.33
CA GLY A 339 7.25 -7.72 -30.98
C GLY A 339 8.43 -6.85 -31.41
N TYR A 340 8.37 -5.53 -31.23
CA TYR A 340 9.45 -4.63 -31.63
C TYR A 340 10.68 -4.81 -30.71
N PRO A 341 11.88 -5.01 -31.27
CA PRO A 341 13.09 -5.29 -30.48
C PRO A 341 13.72 -4.01 -29.94
N SER A 342 13.01 -3.30 -29.03
CA SER A 342 13.58 -2.16 -28.30
C SER A 342 14.59 -2.62 -27.24
N GLU A 343 15.56 -1.76 -26.89
CA GLU A 343 16.47 -2.01 -25.77
C GLU A 343 15.71 -2.04 -24.44
N ASP A 344 14.69 -1.19 -24.30
CA ASP A 344 13.85 -1.09 -23.11
C ASP A 344 12.50 -1.82 -23.27
N TRP A 345 11.79 -2.06 -22.16
CA TRP A 345 10.50 -2.75 -22.16
C TRP A 345 9.30 -1.79 -22.29
N GLU A 346 9.51 -0.47 -22.31
CA GLU A 346 8.43 0.54 -22.25
C GLU A 346 7.36 0.37 -23.34
N ILE A 347 7.77 0.13 -24.59
CA ILE A 347 6.82 -0.04 -25.71
C ILE A 347 5.92 -1.25 -25.48
N ALA A 348 6.50 -2.41 -25.13
CA ALA A 348 5.70 -3.61 -24.85
C ALA A 348 4.82 -3.42 -23.60
N ASP A 349 5.39 -2.83 -22.55
CA ASP A 349 4.74 -2.60 -21.26
C ASP A 349 3.49 -1.70 -21.39
N SER A 350 3.59 -0.63 -22.18
CA SER A 350 2.46 0.29 -22.46
C SER A 350 1.22 -0.37 -23.06
N THR A 351 1.36 -1.56 -23.66
CA THR A 351 0.24 -2.30 -24.28
C THR A 351 -0.42 -3.30 -23.33
N LEU A 352 0.22 -3.66 -22.21
CA LEU A 352 -0.22 -4.78 -21.37
C LEU A 352 -1.60 -4.55 -20.75
N GLN A 353 -1.89 -3.31 -20.32
CA GLN A 353 -3.18 -2.95 -19.75
C GLN A 353 -4.34 -3.17 -20.74
N PHE A 354 -4.12 -2.90 -22.03
CA PHE A 354 -5.10 -3.16 -23.07
C PHE A 354 -5.38 -4.67 -23.19
N TRP A 355 -4.32 -5.48 -23.27
CA TRP A 355 -4.46 -6.93 -23.42
C TRP A 355 -5.14 -7.58 -22.22
N SER A 356 -4.83 -7.13 -21.00
CA SER A 356 -5.47 -7.63 -19.77
C SER A 356 -6.94 -7.23 -19.73
N SER A 357 -7.25 -5.96 -20.01
CA SER A 357 -8.62 -5.45 -20.06
C SER A 357 -9.47 -6.19 -21.10
N LEU A 358 -8.91 -6.47 -22.29
CA LEU A 358 -9.57 -7.22 -23.34
C LEU A 358 -9.79 -8.70 -22.95
N ALA A 359 -8.78 -9.36 -22.37
CA ALA A 359 -8.90 -10.74 -21.92
C ALA A 359 -9.97 -10.90 -20.84
N SER A 360 -9.92 -10.04 -19.81
CA SER A 360 -10.92 -9.96 -18.74
C SER A 360 -12.33 -9.70 -19.28
N TYR A 361 -12.47 -8.78 -20.24
CA TYR A 361 -13.76 -8.47 -20.88
C TYR A 361 -14.33 -9.68 -21.64
N ILE A 362 -13.51 -10.39 -22.42
CA ILE A 362 -13.94 -11.59 -23.17
C ILE A 362 -14.36 -12.72 -22.20
N LEU A 363 -13.58 -12.95 -21.13
CA LEU A 363 -13.90 -13.96 -20.11
C LEU A 363 -15.25 -13.65 -19.43
N GLY A 364 -15.52 -12.38 -19.14
CA GLY A 364 -16.74 -11.88 -18.52
C GLY A 364 -17.99 -11.85 -19.39
N LEU A 365 -17.92 -12.17 -20.69
CA LEU A 365 -19.10 -12.20 -21.56
C LEU A 365 -20.09 -13.28 -21.10
N ASP A 366 -21.35 -12.91 -20.85
CA ASP A 366 -22.41 -13.87 -20.55
C ASP A 366 -22.80 -14.68 -21.79
N ALA A 367 -23.07 -15.97 -21.61
CA ALA A 367 -23.52 -16.87 -22.69
C ALA A 367 -24.90 -16.51 -23.30
N SER A 368 -25.57 -15.48 -22.78
CA SER A 368 -26.90 -15.01 -23.17
C SER A 368 -26.89 -13.75 -24.08
N GLY A 369 -25.71 -13.19 -24.39
CA GLY A 369 -25.56 -11.98 -25.22
C GLY A 369 -25.71 -12.22 -26.74
N ALA A 370 -25.88 -11.12 -27.49
CA ALA A 370 -26.06 -11.12 -28.96
C ALA A 370 -24.80 -11.50 -29.77
N VAL A 371 -23.64 -11.61 -29.12
CA VAL A 371 -22.36 -11.98 -29.74
C VAL A 371 -22.04 -13.43 -29.39
N ASP A 372 -21.75 -14.27 -30.39
CA ASP A 372 -21.39 -15.68 -30.19
C ASP A 372 -20.03 -15.77 -29.47
N LYS A 373 -20.07 -15.88 -28.14
CA LYS A 373 -18.89 -15.98 -27.27
C LYS A 373 -17.88 -17.01 -27.77
N LYS A 374 -18.34 -18.15 -28.30
CA LYS A 374 -17.43 -19.21 -28.78
C LYS A 374 -16.69 -18.80 -30.05
N HIS A 375 -17.34 -18.04 -30.92
CA HIS A 375 -16.72 -17.51 -32.13
C HIS A 375 -15.66 -16.47 -31.80
N VAL A 376 -15.96 -15.54 -30.88
CA VAL A 376 -15.02 -14.54 -30.37
C VAL A 376 -13.83 -15.21 -29.70
N GLU A 377 -14.07 -16.14 -28.78
CA GLU A 377 -13.01 -16.90 -28.10
C GLU A 377 -12.10 -17.59 -29.12
N ALA A 378 -12.64 -18.19 -30.19
CA ALA A 378 -11.84 -18.86 -31.20
C ALA A 378 -10.93 -17.91 -32.00
N ILE A 379 -11.44 -16.73 -32.40
CA ILE A 379 -10.66 -15.73 -33.12
C ILE A 379 -9.56 -15.17 -32.22
N PHE A 380 -9.94 -14.67 -31.04
CA PHE A 380 -9.01 -14.03 -30.12
C PHE A 380 -8.03 -15.03 -29.50
N SER A 381 -8.38 -16.30 -29.33
CA SER A 381 -7.42 -17.34 -28.89
C SER A 381 -6.17 -17.39 -29.78
N SER A 382 -6.32 -17.24 -31.10
CA SER A 382 -5.17 -17.23 -32.01
C SER A 382 -4.32 -15.98 -31.85
N ILE A 383 -4.96 -14.83 -31.61
CA ILE A 383 -4.29 -13.55 -31.39
C ILE A 383 -3.51 -13.59 -30.07
N PHE A 384 -4.13 -14.07 -28.99
CA PHE A 384 -3.49 -14.22 -27.68
C PHE A 384 -2.37 -15.26 -27.70
N LEU A 385 -2.49 -16.37 -28.45
CA LEU A 385 -1.36 -17.30 -28.63
C LEU A 385 -0.16 -16.66 -29.35
N THR A 386 -0.42 -15.75 -30.29
CA THR A 386 0.63 -14.98 -30.97
C THR A 386 1.23 -13.92 -30.05
N LEU A 387 0.40 -13.30 -29.20
CA LEU A 387 0.83 -12.39 -28.16
C LEU A 387 1.76 -13.09 -27.16
N VAL A 388 1.43 -14.31 -26.74
CA VAL A 388 2.28 -15.12 -25.86
C VAL A 388 3.67 -15.29 -26.48
N ASP A 389 3.78 -15.60 -27.78
CA ASP A 389 5.08 -15.72 -28.44
C ASP A 389 5.88 -14.41 -28.38
N ALA A 390 5.24 -13.27 -28.66
CA ALA A 390 5.89 -11.96 -28.62
C ALA A 390 6.32 -11.56 -27.20
N LEU A 391 5.47 -11.80 -26.20
CA LEU A 391 5.76 -11.51 -24.79
C LEU A 391 6.87 -12.42 -24.25
N LEU A 392 6.85 -13.71 -24.59
CA LEU A 392 7.92 -14.64 -24.22
C LEU A 392 9.25 -14.22 -24.83
N LEU A 393 9.27 -13.72 -26.07
CA LEU A 393 10.48 -13.20 -26.69
C LEU A 393 11.02 -11.96 -25.95
N ARG A 394 10.15 -11.01 -25.59
CA ARG A 394 10.53 -9.78 -24.85
C ARG A 394 10.92 -10.04 -23.40
N ALA A 395 10.38 -11.10 -22.80
CA ALA A 395 10.68 -11.48 -21.42
C ALA A 395 11.98 -12.29 -21.28
N GLN A 396 12.72 -12.57 -22.38
CA GLN A 396 13.99 -13.31 -22.31
C GLN A 396 15.08 -12.54 -21.57
N VAL A 397 15.88 -13.28 -20.80
CA VAL A 397 17.09 -12.75 -20.16
C VAL A 397 18.22 -12.80 -21.18
N ASP A 398 18.90 -11.67 -21.40
CA ASP A 398 20.08 -11.65 -22.27
C ASP A 398 21.33 -12.17 -21.52
N GLU A 399 22.26 -12.78 -22.26
CA GLU A 399 23.53 -13.29 -21.73
C GLU A 399 24.50 -12.15 -21.42
N ALA A 400 24.42 -11.03 -22.16
CA ALA A 400 25.27 -9.85 -21.97
C ALA A 400 24.97 -9.09 -20.67
N THR A 401 23.81 -9.33 -20.05
CA THR A 401 23.40 -8.75 -18.77
C THR A 401 24.14 -9.35 -17.56
N PHE A 402 24.96 -10.38 -17.78
CA PHE A 402 25.75 -10.99 -16.72
C PHE A 402 27.04 -10.21 -16.47
N ASN A 403 27.14 -9.57 -15.31
CA ASN A 403 28.37 -8.89 -14.89
C ASN A 403 29.25 -9.86 -14.10
N ASP A 404 30.18 -10.54 -14.78
CA ASP A 404 31.16 -11.49 -14.19
C ASP A 404 31.92 -10.94 -12.96
N ARG A 405 31.94 -9.61 -12.78
CA ARG A 405 32.70 -8.92 -11.75
C ARG A 405 32.06 -8.94 -10.35
N SER A 406 30.73 -9.06 -10.23
CA SER A 406 30.05 -8.97 -8.92
C SER A 406 29.74 -10.33 -8.30
N GLY A 407 29.67 -11.41 -9.08
CA GLY A 407 29.20 -12.71 -8.61
C GLY A 407 27.73 -12.72 -8.15
N VAL A 408 26.99 -11.64 -8.41
CA VAL A 408 25.57 -11.48 -8.06
C VAL A 408 24.76 -11.43 -9.35
N LEU A 409 23.79 -12.34 -9.45
CA LEU A 409 22.80 -12.43 -10.52
C LEU A 409 21.71 -11.37 -10.31
N GLU A 410 21.88 -10.19 -10.90
CA GLU A 410 20.83 -9.15 -10.93
C GLU A 410 20.30 -9.00 -12.35
N LEU A 411 19.00 -9.31 -12.51
CA LEU A 411 18.26 -8.99 -13.74
C LEU A 411 18.10 -7.47 -13.83
N PRO A 412 18.03 -6.87 -15.04
CA PRO A 412 17.71 -5.46 -15.18
C PRO A 412 16.39 -5.12 -14.49
N ASP A 413 16.35 -4.02 -13.75
CA ASP A 413 15.13 -3.56 -13.06
C ASP A 413 13.94 -3.43 -14.03
N GLY A 414 14.20 -2.98 -15.26
CA GLY A 414 13.18 -2.89 -16.33
C GLY A 414 12.61 -4.26 -16.72
N LEU A 415 13.43 -5.30 -16.83
CA LEU A 415 12.98 -6.66 -17.12
C LEU A 415 12.18 -7.25 -15.96
N VAL A 416 12.63 -6.99 -14.72
CA VAL A 416 11.93 -7.42 -13.51
C VAL A 416 10.55 -6.79 -13.46
N HIS A 417 10.45 -5.48 -13.68
CA HIS A 417 9.18 -4.76 -13.72
C HIS A 417 8.26 -5.30 -14.81
N PHE A 418 8.78 -5.46 -16.03
CA PHE A 418 8.02 -6.03 -17.14
C PHE A 418 7.49 -7.43 -16.81
N ARG A 419 8.34 -8.35 -16.32
CA ARG A 419 7.93 -9.70 -15.90
C ARG A 419 6.86 -9.68 -14.82
N MET A 420 6.93 -8.75 -13.86
CA MET A 420 5.87 -8.58 -12.85
C MET A 420 4.54 -8.17 -13.48
N ASN A 421 4.56 -7.21 -14.42
CA ASN A 421 3.36 -6.75 -15.12
C ASN A 421 2.75 -7.85 -16.02
N LEU A 422 3.53 -8.85 -16.45
CA LEU A 422 3.03 -10.00 -17.21
C LEU A 422 2.24 -11.02 -16.39
N VAL A 423 2.38 -11.05 -15.06
CA VAL A 423 1.84 -12.13 -14.22
C VAL A 423 0.33 -12.29 -14.38
N GLU A 424 -0.41 -11.20 -14.18
CA GLU A 424 -1.89 -11.20 -14.27
C GLU A 424 -2.35 -11.47 -15.72
N LEU A 425 -1.70 -10.83 -16.69
CA LEU A 425 -2.04 -11.02 -18.11
C LEU A 425 -1.85 -12.48 -18.55
N MET A 426 -0.76 -13.15 -18.14
CA MET A 426 -0.51 -14.56 -18.48
C MET A 426 -1.58 -15.48 -17.89
N VAL A 427 -2.06 -15.19 -16.68
CA VAL A 427 -3.18 -15.91 -16.04
C VAL A 427 -4.46 -15.75 -16.86
N ASP A 428 -4.83 -14.52 -17.22
CA ASP A 428 -6.02 -14.23 -18.03
C ASP A 428 -5.95 -14.90 -19.42
N MET A 429 -4.80 -14.81 -20.07
CA MET A 429 -4.55 -15.47 -21.37
C MET A 429 -4.67 -16.99 -21.27
N CYS A 430 -4.15 -17.58 -20.19
CA CYS A 430 -4.24 -19.03 -19.94
C CYS A 430 -5.69 -19.48 -19.79
N GLN A 431 -6.52 -18.73 -19.04
CA GLN A 431 -7.95 -19.00 -18.91
C GLN A 431 -8.68 -18.89 -20.25
N LEU A 432 -8.38 -17.85 -21.03
CA LEU A 432 -9.03 -17.57 -22.31
C LEU A 432 -8.72 -18.64 -23.38
N VAL A 433 -7.44 -18.97 -23.57
CA VAL A 433 -6.98 -19.97 -24.56
C VAL A 433 -7.30 -21.41 -24.14
N ARG A 434 -7.55 -21.60 -22.84
CA ARG A 434 -7.62 -22.85 -22.08
C ARG A 434 -6.24 -23.37 -21.64
N PRO A 435 -6.07 -23.72 -20.35
CA PRO A 435 -4.82 -24.25 -19.80
C PRO A 435 -4.16 -25.39 -20.60
N PRO A 436 -4.85 -26.42 -21.12
CA PRO A 436 -4.17 -27.49 -21.85
C PRO A 436 -3.48 -27.01 -23.13
N ARG A 437 -4.10 -26.07 -23.84
CA ARG A 437 -3.54 -25.47 -25.07
C ARG A 437 -2.42 -24.50 -24.75
N PHE A 438 -2.60 -23.69 -23.71
CA PHE A 438 -1.59 -22.75 -23.24
C PHE A 438 -0.33 -23.48 -22.77
N VAL A 439 -0.48 -24.53 -21.94
CA VAL A 439 0.63 -25.36 -21.47
C VAL A 439 1.29 -26.10 -22.63
N GLN A 440 0.54 -26.63 -23.60
CA GLN A 440 1.13 -27.27 -24.78
C GLN A 440 2.06 -26.32 -25.56
N LYS A 441 1.77 -25.02 -25.55
CA LYS A 441 2.60 -23.98 -26.17
C LYS A 441 3.90 -23.74 -25.38
N LEU A 442 3.87 -23.89 -24.05
CA LEU A 442 5.01 -23.69 -23.16
C LEU A 442 5.90 -24.93 -23.03
N LEU A 443 5.34 -26.14 -23.14
CA LEU A 443 6.10 -27.36 -22.99
C LEU A 443 7.09 -27.58 -24.13
N PHE A 444 8.25 -28.11 -23.76
CA PHE A 444 9.24 -28.58 -24.71
C PHE A 444 8.75 -29.90 -25.31
N GLY A 445 8.80 -30.01 -26.65
CA GLY A 445 8.63 -31.29 -27.33
C GLY A 445 9.77 -32.26 -27.01
N ALA A 446 9.94 -33.31 -27.82
CA ALA A 446 11.12 -34.17 -27.70
C ALA A 446 12.40 -33.33 -27.84
N TRP A 447 13.28 -33.39 -26.83
CA TRP A 447 14.54 -32.67 -26.85
C TRP A 447 15.34 -33.01 -28.11
N PRO A 448 16.06 -32.03 -28.69
CA PRO A 448 16.86 -32.28 -29.89
C PRO A 448 17.86 -33.43 -29.64
N PRO A 449 18.18 -34.25 -30.66
CA PRO A 449 19.31 -35.17 -30.55
C PRO A 449 20.58 -34.39 -30.19
N ALA A 450 21.53 -35.04 -29.50
CA ALA A 450 22.70 -34.44 -28.81
C ALA A 450 23.59 -33.46 -29.62
N ASN A 451 23.33 -33.27 -30.92
CA ASN A 451 24.09 -32.41 -31.83
C ASN A 451 23.51 -31.00 -32.03
N VAL A 452 22.36 -30.66 -31.42
CA VAL A 452 21.76 -29.31 -31.53
C VAL A 452 21.80 -28.61 -30.16
N PRO A 453 22.32 -27.37 -30.08
CA PRO A 453 22.38 -26.64 -28.82
C PRO A 453 20.98 -26.33 -28.29
N ILE A 454 20.79 -26.49 -26.97
CA ILE A 454 19.53 -26.19 -26.30
C ILE A 454 19.35 -24.67 -26.21
N PRO A 455 18.19 -24.11 -26.63
CA PRO A 455 17.92 -22.68 -26.53
C PRO A 455 17.58 -22.29 -25.09
N TRP A 456 18.58 -22.20 -24.20
CA TRP A 456 18.38 -21.99 -22.77
C TRP A 456 17.62 -20.72 -22.41
N LYS A 457 17.76 -19.63 -23.19
CA LYS A 457 16.96 -18.39 -23.05
C LYS A 457 15.47 -18.65 -23.18
N GLU A 458 15.09 -19.39 -24.21
CA GLU A 458 13.71 -19.77 -24.45
C GLU A 458 13.21 -20.73 -23.37
N VAL A 459 14.06 -21.67 -22.93
CA VAL A 459 13.74 -22.61 -21.85
C VAL A 459 13.42 -21.87 -20.56
N GLU A 460 14.27 -20.94 -20.16
CA GLU A 460 14.09 -20.16 -18.94
C GLU A 460 12.79 -19.37 -18.96
N THR A 461 12.49 -18.68 -20.06
CA THR A 461 11.32 -17.79 -20.12
C THR A 461 10.02 -18.58 -20.22
N LYS A 462 10.04 -19.76 -20.84
CA LYS A 462 8.92 -20.71 -20.79
C LYS A 462 8.70 -21.28 -19.39
N LEU A 463 9.76 -21.57 -18.64
CA LEU A 463 9.66 -21.98 -17.22
C LEU A 463 9.07 -20.85 -16.37
N PHE A 464 9.51 -19.62 -16.57
CA PHE A 464 8.91 -18.43 -15.93
C PHE A 464 7.40 -18.35 -16.20
N ALA A 465 6.98 -18.42 -17.47
CA ALA A 465 5.56 -18.37 -17.81
C ALA A 465 4.77 -19.57 -17.25
N LEU A 466 5.37 -20.76 -17.24
CA LEU A 466 4.74 -21.97 -16.69
C LEU A 466 4.54 -21.87 -15.17
N ASN A 467 5.47 -21.24 -14.46
CA ASN A 467 5.36 -20.95 -13.04
C ASN A 467 4.22 -19.95 -12.75
N VAL A 468 4.16 -18.87 -13.54
CA VAL A 468 3.13 -17.82 -13.41
C VAL A 468 1.71 -18.37 -13.53
N VAL A 469 1.45 -19.29 -14.46
CA VAL A 469 0.10 -19.84 -14.69
C VAL A 469 -0.24 -21.07 -13.84
N SER A 470 0.63 -21.45 -12.90
CA SER A 470 0.53 -22.71 -12.17
C SER A 470 -0.79 -22.91 -11.42
N GLU A 471 -1.28 -21.89 -10.70
CA GLU A 471 -2.52 -21.99 -9.94
C GLU A 471 -3.73 -22.30 -10.84
N VAL A 472 -3.85 -21.61 -11.97
CA VAL A 472 -4.93 -21.79 -12.95
C VAL A 472 -4.88 -23.19 -13.55
N VAL A 473 -3.67 -23.65 -13.91
CA VAL A 473 -3.45 -24.97 -14.50
C VAL A 473 -3.81 -26.09 -13.49
N LEU A 474 -3.43 -25.92 -12.23
CA LEU A 474 -3.73 -26.89 -11.16
C LEU A 474 -5.24 -26.98 -10.85
N LEU A 475 -5.99 -25.88 -10.97
CA LEU A 475 -7.42 -25.84 -10.70
C LEU A 475 -8.26 -26.59 -11.75
N GLU A 476 -7.88 -26.57 -13.03
CA GLU A 476 -8.58 -27.33 -14.08
C GLU A 476 -8.36 -28.86 -13.99
N GLY A 477 -7.30 -29.31 -13.33
CA GLY A 477 -7.08 -30.71 -12.97
C GLY A 477 -6.61 -31.65 -14.09
N GLN A 478 -6.44 -31.18 -15.33
CA GLN A 478 -5.86 -31.99 -16.41
C GLN A 478 -4.33 -32.00 -16.32
N MET A 479 -3.77 -33.08 -15.76
CA MET A 479 -2.33 -33.27 -15.67
C MET A 479 -1.68 -33.32 -17.05
N PHE A 480 -0.63 -32.51 -17.26
CA PHE A 480 0.22 -32.56 -18.46
C PHE A 480 1.43 -33.48 -18.23
N ASP A 481 2.19 -33.74 -19.29
CA ASP A 481 3.39 -34.59 -19.20
C ASP A 481 4.54 -33.88 -18.45
N ILE A 482 4.79 -34.34 -17.22
CA ILE A 482 5.84 -33.82 -16.33
C ILE A 482 7.23 -34.37 -16.71
N SER A 483 7.31 -35.34 -17.64
CA SER A 483 8.57 -35.99 -18.01
C SER A 483 9.62 -34.97 -18.48
N SER A 484 9.23 -33.96 -19.26
CA SER A 484 10.12 -32.89 -19.74
C SER A 484 10.73 -32.07 -18.59
N ILE A 485 9.98 -31.80 -17.54
CA ILE A 485 10.45 -31.07 -16.35
C ILE A 485 11.44 -31.95 -15.57
N MET A 486 11.11 -33.23 -15.36
CA MET A 486 11.99 -34.15 -14.63
C MET A 486 13.29 -34.47 -15.39
N GLN A 487 13.26 -34.45 -16.73
CA GLN A 487 14.46 -34.55 -17.55
C GLN A 487 15.39 -33.35 -17.33
N LEU A 488 14.85 -32.13 -17.24
CA LEU A 488 15.63 -30.93 -16.89
C LEU A 488 16.22 -31.02 -15.48
N VAL A 489 15.43 -31.47 -14.50
CA VAL A 489 15.89 -31.69 -13.12
C VAL A 489 17.06 -32.67 -13.12
N THR A 490 16.95 -33.79 -13.84
CA THR A 490 18.00 -34.81 -13.92
C THR A 490 19.25 -34.28 -14.62
N MET A 491 19.09 -33.55 -15.73
CA MET A 491 20.19 -32.94 -16.49
C MET A 491 20.99 -31.97 -15.62
N LEU A 492 20.32 -30.98 -15.02
CA LEU A 492 20.96 -29.94 -14.20
C LEU A 492 21.49 -30.46 -12.86
N SER A 493 21.02 -31.62 -12.39
CA SER A 493 21.57 -32.29 -11.21
C SER A 493 22.95 -32.91 -11.45
N THR A 494 23.30 -33.21 -12.70
CA THR A 494 24.59 -33.83 -13.06
C THR A 494 25.71 -32.84 -13.33
N TRP A 495 25.39 -31.55 -13.43
CA TRP A 495 26.34 -30.50 -13.79
C TRP A 495 27.12 -30.02 -12.56
N SER A 496 28.34 -29.51 -12.79
CA SER A 496 29.16 -28.98 -11.70
C SER A 496 28.70 -27.58 -11.29
N VAL A 497 29.11 -27.12 -10.09
CA VAL A 497 28.78 -25.77 -9.59
C VAL A 497 29.32 -24.68 -10.51
N ASP A 498 30.47 -24.91 -11.16
CA ASP A 498 31.07 -23.98 -12.11
C ASP A 498 30.24 -23.86 -13.40
N ASP A 499 29.64 -24.97 -13.87
CA ASP A 499 28.76 -25.01 -15.05
C ASP A 499 27.40 -24.34 -14.79
N LEU A 500 26.98 -24.24 -13.53
CA LEU A 500 25.72 -23.64 -13.08
C LEU A 500 25.86 -22.15 -12.73
N SER A 501 27.03 -21.57 -12.96
CA SER A 501 27.25 -20.13 -12.80
C SER A 501 26.60 -19.32 -13.94
N GLY A 502 26.43 -18.01 -13.72
CA GLY A 502 25.87 -17.13 -14.74
C GLY A 502 24.40 -17.39 -15.05
N PHE A 503 24.05 -17.28 -16.33
CA PHE A 503 22.67 -17.45 -16.81
C PHE A 503 22.07 -18.83 -16.43
N MET A 504 22.89 -19.89 -16.33
CA MET A 504 22.41 -21.21 -15.91
C MET A 504 21.83 -21.23 -14.48
N GLY A 505 22.31 -20.34 -13.60
CA GLY A 505 21.73 -20.16 -12.27
C GLY A 505 20.30 -19.61 -12.32
N VAL A 506 19.99 -18.74 -13.29
CA VAL A 506 18.61 -18.26 -13.54
C VAL A 506 17.74 -19.40 -14.04
N VAL A 507 18.22 -20.19 -14.99
CA VAL A 507 17.47 -21.35 -15.51
C VAL A 507 17.16 -22.35 -14.40
N ARG A 508 18.17 -22.66 -13.57
CA ARG A 508 18.00 -23.55 -12.42
C ARG A 508 16.96 -22.99 -11.45
N ARG A 509 17.00 -21.69 -11.15
CA ARG A 509 16.00 -21.02 -10.30
C ARG A 509 14.59 -21.11 -10.89
N SER A 510 14.40 -20.75 -12.16
CA SER A 510 13.09 -20.82 -12.83
C SER A 510 12.57 -22.26 -12.89
N LEU A 511 13.44 -23.25 -13.07
CA LEU A 511 13.05 -24.67 -12.98
C LEU A 511 12.60 -25.04 -11.57
N THR A 512 13.33 -24.59 -10.54
CA THR A 512 12.99 -24.84 -9.14
C THR A 512 11.64 -24.21 -8.77
N ASP A 513 11.33 -23.01 -9.26
CA ASP A 513 10.05 -22.36 -9.04
C ASP A 513 8.90 -23.19 -9.66
N VAL A 514 9.06 -23.67 -10.91
CA VAL A 514 8.10 -24.59 -11.54
C VAL A 514 7.95 -25.88 -10.73
N VAL A 515 9.05 -26.48 -10.30
CA VAL A 515 9.03 -27.70 -9.47
C VAL A 515 8.26 -27.48 -8.17
N GLY A 516 8.46 -26.34 -7.52
CA GLY A 516 7.72 -25.97 -6.31
C GLY A 516 6.23 -25.82 -6.58
N SER A 517 5.86 -25.11 -7.65
CA SER A 517 4.46 -24.83 -7.99
C SER A 517 3.69 -26.08 -8.42
N TYR A 518 4.32 -27.02 -9.15
CA TYR A 518 3.70 -28.28 -9.59
C TYR A 518 4.02 -29.47 -8.66
N SER A 519 4.43 -29.22 -7.41
CA SER A 519 4.85 -30.25 -6.45
C SER A 519 3.82 -31.38 -6.29
N LYS A 520 2.53 -31.02 -6.23
CA LYS A 520 1.39 -31.96 -6.13
C LYS A 520 1.34 -32.98 -7.26
N TRP A 521 1.63 -32.57 -8.49
CA TRP A 521 1.61 -33.48 -9.63
C TRP A 521 2.92 -34.25 -9.76
N ILE A 522 4.05 -33.65 -9.36
CA ILE A 522 5.35 -34.31 -9.33
C ILE A 522 5.37 -35.43 -8.28
N SER A 523 4.77 -35.21 -7.10
CA SER A 523 4.70 -36.17 -5.99
C SER A 523 3.80 -37.38 -6.28
N ALA A 524 2.94 -37.29 -7.31
CA ALA A 524 2.08 -38.40 -7.75
C ALA A 524 2.86 -39.61 -8.29
N SER A 525 4.10 -39.41 -8.76
CA SER A 525 4.99 -40.49 -9.20
C SER A 525 6.13 -40.72 -8.20
N PRO A 526 6.13 -41.87 -7.47
CA PRO A 526 7.18 -42.25 -6.52
C PRO A 526 8.62 -42.16 -7.06
N ALA A 527 8.82 -42.42 -8.36
CA ALA A 527 10.14 -42.43 -8.98
C ALA A 527 10.83 -41.05 -8.97
N ASN A 528 10.05 -39.97 -8.82
CA ASN A 528 10.56 -38.60 -8.89
C ASN A 528 11.11 -38.09 -7.55
N SER A 529 10.75 -38.69 -6.42
CA SER A 529 11.02 -38.12 -5.09
C SER A 529 12.51 -38.01 -4.78
N ARG A 530 13.30 -39.08 -5.00
CA ARG A 530 14.73 -39.08 -4.65
C ARG A 530 15.57 -38.17 -5.56
N PRO A 531 15.46 -38.20 -6.90
CA PRO A 531 16.17 -37.27 -7.77
C PRO A 531 15.85 -35.81 -7.42
N LEU A 532 14.59 -35.52 -7.10
CA LEU A 532 14.17 -34.17 -6.75
C LEU A 532 14.74 -33.72 -5.40
N LEU A 533 14.70 -34.56 -4.36
CA LEU A 533 15.30 -34.22 -3.07
C LEU A 533 16.80 -33.93 -3.19
N LEU A 534 17.53 -34.70 -4.00
CA LEU A 534 18.95 -34.45 -4.27
C LEU A 534 19.17 -33.12 -5.00
N PHE A 535 18.34 -32.82 -6.01
CA PHE A 535 18.38 -31.56 -6.75
C PHE A 535 18.18 -30.34 -5.82
N LEU A 536 17.14 -30.40 -4.98
CA LEU A 536 16.81 -29.34 -4.02
C LEU A 536 17.88 -29.20 -2.94
N ALA A 537 18.38 -30.32 -2.39
CA ALA A 537 19.43 -30.32 -1.37
C ALA A 537 20.74 -29.71 -1.89
N ALA A 538 21.10 -30.00 -3.16
CA ALA A 538 22.23 -29.36 -3.83
C ALA A 538 21.99 -27.86 -4.04
N GLY A 539 20.80 -27.47 -4.50
CA GLY A 539 20.47 -26.06 -4.76
C GLY A 539 20.39 -25.19 -3.48
N ILE A 540 19.94 -25.74 -2.35
CA ILE A 540 20.03 -25.05 -1.03
C ILE A 540 21.50 -24.80 -0.65
N SER A 541 22.41 -25.63 -1.15
CA SER A 541 23.85 -25.43 -0.97
C SER A 541 24.46 -24.40 -1.93
N GLU A 542 23.67 -23.72 -2.78
CA GLU A 542 24.12 -22.73 -3.75
C GLU A 542 23.44 -21.37 -3.53
N ASN A 543 24.20 -20.27 -3.49
CA ASN A 543 23.66 -18.95 -3.10
C ASN A 543 22.57 -18.40 -4.03
N HIS A 544 22.58 -18.73 -5.32
CA HIS A 544 21.74 -18.08 -6.34
C HIS A 544 20.32 -18.68 -6.45
N CYS A 545 20.13 -19.94 -6.07
CA CYS A 545 18.84 -20.65 -6.12
C CYS A 545 18.36 -21.14 -4.75
N SER A 546 19.07 -20.80 -3.66
CA SER A 546 18.76 -21.27 -2.30
C SER A 546 17.30 -21.01 -1.92
N THR A 547 16.82 -19.77 -2.03
CA THR A 547 15.45 -19.39 -1.62
C THR A 547 14.37 -20.15 -2.37
N ALA A 548 14.49 -20.22 -3.69
CA ALA A 548 13.59 -21.01 -4.54
C ALA A 548 13.62 -22.50 -4.14
N CYS A 549 14.80 -23.07 -3.87
CA CYS A 549 14.94 -24.48 -3.50
C CYS A 549 14.31 -24.79 -2.15
N MET A 550 14.41 -23.88 -1.18
CA MET A 550 13.79 -24.03 0.14
C MET A 550 12.26 -24.00 0.04
N SER A 551 11.73 -23.03 -0.71
CA SER A 551 10.30 -22.91 -0.94
C SER A 551 9.73 -24.10 -1.73
N ALA A 552 10.47 -24.61 -2.72
CA ALA A 552 10.11 -25.82 -3.45
C ALA A 552 10.19 -27.09 -2.59
N LEU A 553 11.22 -27.21 -1.73
CA LEU A 553 11.34 -28.31 -0.76
C LEU A 553 10.15 -28.33 0.19
N ARG A 554 9.75 -27.17 0.70
CA ARG A 554 8.58 -27.03 1.57
C ARG A 554 7.30 -27.50 0.87
N ARG A 555 6.97 -26.97 -0.31
CA ARG A 555 5.78 -27.37 -1.08
C ARG A 555 5.80 -28.85 -1.46
N PHE A 556 6.97 -29.41 -1.71
CA PHE A 556 7.12 -30.85 -2.00
C PHE A 556 6.89 -31.71 -0.76
N CYS A 557 7.36 -31.28 0.41
CA CYS A 557 7.12 -31.96 1.68
C CYS A 557 5.65 -31.87 2.14
N GLU A 558 4.97 -30.75 1.89
CA GLU A 558 3.54 -30.58 2.21
C GLU A 558 2.64 -31.54 1.41
N GLU A 559 2.97 -31.78 0.13
CA GLU A 559 2.22 -32.66 -0.78
C GLU A 559 2.67 -34.14 -0.70
N SER A 560 3.26 -34.55 0.42
CA SER A 560 4.05 -35.78 0.52
C SER A 560 3.25 -37.09 0.38
N SER A 561 3.82 -38.02 -0.39
CA SER A 561 3.36 -39.41 -0.52
C SER A 561 4.11 -40.32 0.48
N PRO A 562 3.61 -41.53 0.79
CA PRO A 562 4.26 -42.43 1.75
C PRO A 562 5.70 -42.86 1.38
N VAL A 563 6.15 -42.55 0.16
CA VAL A 563 7.48 -42.86 -0.37
C VAL A 563 8.56 -41.92 0.19
N ILE A 564 8.18 -40.73 0.64
CA ILE A 564 9.11 -39.79 1.29
C ILE A 564 9.60 -40.34 2.64
N TYR A 565 8.87 -41.26 3.27
CA TYR A 565 9.28 -41.91 4.52
C TYR A 565 10.33 -43.01 4.36
N GLU A 566 10.80 -43.29 3.13
CA GLU A 566 11.90 -44.23 2.93
C GLU A 566 13.18 -43.74 3.64
N PRO A 567 13.96 -44.63 4.30
CA PRO A 567 15.14 -44.23 5.07
C PRO A 567 16.15 -43.39 4.28
N ALA A 568 16.34 -43.68 2.99
CA ALA A 568 17.25 -42.94 2.14
C ALA A 568 16.80 -41.48 1.90
N ASN A 569 15.49 -41.22 1.83
CA ASN A 569 14.94 -39.88 1.65
C ASN A 569 15.00 -39.09 2.97
N LEU A 570 14.72 -39.75 4.10
CA LEU A 570 14.84 -39.15 5.43
C LEU A 570 16.29 -38.71 5.76
N GLU A 571 17.29 -39.51 5.36
CA GLU A 571 18.71 -39.13 5.52
C GLU A 571 19.07 -37.89 4.70
N ILE A 572 18.52 -37.71 3.50
CA ILE A 572 18.74 -36.50 2.70
C ILE A 572 18.16 -35.26 3.41
N LEU A 573 16.94 -35.37 3.94
CA LEU A 573 16.29 -34.27 4.68
C LEU A 573 17.08 -33.91 5.94
N LEU A 574 17.57 -34.89 6.70
CA LEU A 574 18.43 -34.65 7.86
C LEU A 574 19.75 -34.01 7.48
N TRP A 575 20.37 -34.43 6.37
CA TRP A 575 21.59 -33.80 5.88
C TRP A 575 21.38 -32.32 5.53
N VAL A 576 20.24 -31.97 4.92
CA VAL A 576 19.86 -30.57 4.67
C VAL A 576 19.72 -29.81 5.99
N GLY A 577 19.03 -30.37 6.98
CA GLY A 577 18.85 -29.74 8.30
C GLY A 577 20.17 -29.52 9.04
N GLU A 578 21.07 -30.50 9.03
CA GLU A 578 22.40 -30.42 9.66
C GLU A 578 23.30 -29.37 8.97
N ALA A 579 23.16 -29.20 7.65
CA ALA A 579 23.94 -28.21 6.89
C ALA A 579 23.61 -26.75 7.29
N LEU A 580 22.43 -26.48 7.84
CA LEU A 580 21.99 -25.15 8.31
C LEU A 580 22.82 -24.63 9.50
N GLU A 581 23.52 -25.48 10.25
CA GLU A 581 24.42 -25.01 11.32
C GLU A 581 25.65 -24.28 10.75
N LYS A 582 26.14 -24.72 9.58
CA LYS A 582 27.34 -24.16 8.94
C LYS A 582 27.02 -22.95 8.08
N ARG A 583 25.76 -22.77 7.69
CA ARG A 583 25.30 -21.72 6.77
C ARG A 583 24.23 -20.89 7.44
N HIS A 584 24.57 -19.65 7.76
CA HIS A 584 23.64 -18.70 8.35
C HIS A 584 22.73 -18.13 7.27
N LEU A 585 21.59 -18.79 7.04
CA LEU A 585 20.53 -18.26 6.20
C LEU A 585 19.78 -17.11 6.91
N PRO A 586 19.00 -16.32 6.15
CA PRO A 586 17.93 -15.52 6.72
C PRO A 586 16.99 -16.39 7.58
N LEU A 587 16.44 -15.82 8.66
CA LEU A 587 15.63 -16.60 9.60
C LEU A 587 14.33 -17.16 8.97
N ASP A 588 13.72 -16.42 8.04
CA ASP A 588 12.49 -16.83 7.35
C ASP A 588 12.73 -18.06 6.46
N ASP A 589 13.83 -18.04 5.71
CA ASP A 589 14.30 -19.14 4.86
C ASP A 589 14.60 -20.40 5.68
N GLU A 590 15.30 -20.22 6.80
CA GLU A 590 15.63 -21.29 7.74
C GLU A 590 14.36 -21.92 8.35
N GLU A 591 13.35 -21.09 8.62
CA GLU A 591 12.06 -21.53 9.12
C GLU A 591 11.30 -22.39 8.12
N GLU A 592 11.29 -22.04 6.83
CA GLU A 592 10.64 -22.85 5.79
C GLU A 592 11.21 -24.27 5.72
N VAL A 593 12.55 -24.40 5.75
CA VAL A 593 13.25 -25.69 5.66
C VAL A 593 13.00 -26.53 6.91
N ILE A 594 13.18 -25.96 8.10
CA ILE A 594 12.98 -26.69 9.35
C ILE A 594 11.51 -27.11 9.49
N SER A 595 10.56 -26.25 9.10
CA SER A 595 9.14 -26.57 9.08
C SER A 595 8.85 -27.77 8.16
N ALA A 596 9.37 -27.75 6.93
CA ALA A 596 9.19 -28.82 5.95
C ALA A 596 9.74 -30.17 6.46
N ILE A 597 10.98 -30.18 6.96
CA ILE A 597 11.62 -31.38 7.51
C ILE A 597 10.83 -31.88 8.72
N SER A 598 10.46 -30.98 9.64
CA SER A 598 9.75 -31.35 10.87
C SER A 598 8.37 -31.95 10.61
N SER A 599 7.65 -31.46 9.60
CA SER A 599 6.35 -32.00 9.18
C SER A 599 6.46 -33.45 8.67
N ILE A 600 7.47 -33.74 7.83
CA ILE A 600 7.75 -35.11 7.37
C ILE A 600 8.14 -36.02 8.53
N LEU A 601 9.07 -35.57 9.38
CA LEU A 601 9.55 -36.36 10.52
C LEU A 601 8.44 -36.61 11.56
N GLY A 602 7.57 -35.62 11.81
CA GLY A 602 6.41 -35.72 12.68
C GLY A 602 5.35 -36.71 12.20
N SER A 603 5.29 -36.94 10.89
CA SER A 603 4.36 -37.88 10.25
C SER A 603 4.85 -39.34 10.24
N VAL A 604 6.07 -39.60 10.73
CA VAL A 604 6.63 -40.96 10.76
C VAL A 604 5.84 -41.85 11.74
N PRO A 605 5.37 -43.05 11.32
CA PRO A 605 4.49 -43.88 12.14
C PRO A 605 5.13 -44.45 13.42
N ASN A 606 6.45 -44.66 13.41
CA ASN A 606 7.16 -45.23 14.57
C ASN A 606 7.57 -44.09 15.52
N GLU A 607 6.96 -44.04 16.70
CA GLU A 607 7.18 -43.00 17.72
C GLU A 607 8.63 -42.92 18.23
N GLU A 608 9.32 -44.06 18.38
CA GLU A 608 10.72 -44.09 18.82
C GLU A 608 11.66 -43.56 17.73
N LEU A 609 11.44 -43.99 16.49
CA LEU A 609 12.21 -43.52 15.34
C LEU A 609 11.95 -42.03 15.09
N LYS A 610 10.69 -41.59 15.18
CA LYS A 610 10.29 -40.18 15.10
C LYS A 610 11.01 -39.33 16.15
N TYR A 611 10.98 -39.73 17.42
CA TYR A 611 11.72 -39.05 18.48
C TYR A 611 13.23 -38.95 18.16
N ASN A 612 13.85 -40.06 17.74
CA ASN A 612 15.28 -40.10 17.44
C ASN A 612 15.66 -39.18 16.27
N LEU A 613 14.85 -39.12 15.21
CA LEU A 613 15.08 -38.24 14.05
C LEU A 613 14.91 -36.77 14.43
N LEU A 614 13.87 -36.42 15.20
CA LEU A 614 13.66 -35.05 15.69
C LEU A 614 14.76 -34.61 16.66
N ALA A 615 15.20 -35.50 17.55
CA ALA A 615 16.31 -35.25 18.46
C ALA A 615 17.64 -35.05 17.70
N ARG A 616 17.86 -35.79 16.61
CA ARG A 616 19.01 -35.60 15.71
C ARG A 616 18.94 -34.25 14.99
N LEU A 617 17.78 -33.87 14.46
CA LEU A 617 17.60 -32.54 13.84
C LEU A 617 17.91 -31.39 14.81
N LEU A 618 17.56 -31.56 16.09
CA LEU A 618 17.76 -30.55 17.14
C LEU A 618 19.10 -30.65 17.88
N SER A 619 19.96 -31.62 17.57
CA SER A 619 21.18 -31.87 18.36
C SER A 619 22.11 -30.65 18.40
N SER A 620 22.35 -30.03 17.25
CA SER A 620 23.17 -28.81 17.15
C SER A 620 22.58 -27.64 17.95
N SER A 621 21.25 -27.52 17.94
CA SER A 621 20.53 -26.48 18.68
C SER A 621 20.68 -26.68 20.19
N TYR A 622 20.57 -27.93 20.65
CA TYR A 622 20.80 -28.25 22.06
C TYR A 622 22.26 -28.04 22.47
N ASP A 623 23.22 -28.36 21.61
CA ASP A 623 24.64 -28.12 21.89
C ASP A 623 24.96 -26.62 21.95
N ALA A 624 24.36 -25.79 21.10
CA ALA A 624 24.49 -24.33 21.17
C ALA A 624 23.97 -23.77 22.51
N LEU A 625 22.83 -24.27 23.00
CA LEU A 625 22.29 -23.87 24.30
C LEU A 625 23.13 -24.39 25.47
N ARG A 626 23.65 -25.61 25.38
CA ARG A 626 24.53 -26.19 26.42
C ARG A 626 25.84 -25.43 26.56
N LYS A 627 26.42 -24.94 25.46
CA LYS A 627 27.62 -24.09 25.50
C LYS A 627 27.37 -22.82 26.32
N LEU A 628 26.19 -22.19 26.19
CA LEU A 628 25.82 -21.05 27.02
C LEU A 628 25.63 -21.41 28.51
N ILE A 629 25.07 -22.60 28.80
CA ILE A 629 24.69 -22.99 30.17
C ILE A 629 25.89 -23.53 30.99
N ASN A 630 26.82 -24.25 30.36
CA ASN A 630 27.86 -25.02 31.07
C ASN A 630 29.19 -24.27 31.26
N GLU A 631 29.38 -23.11 30.62
CA GLU A 631 30.61 -22.36 30.74
C GLU A 631 30.49 -21.34 31.89
N ASP A 632 31.13 -21.62 33.03
CA ASP A 632 31.25 -20.77 34.24
C ASP A 632 31.99 -19.42 33.98
N GLY A 633 32.01 -18.94 32.73
CA GLY A 633 32.84 -17.86 32.21
C GLY A 633 32.06 -16.66 31.70
N GLU A 634 31.02 -16.21 32.41
CA GLU A 634 30.32 -14.94 32.11
C GLU A 634 31.29 -13.75 31.95
N HIS A 635 32.42 -13.79 32.67
CA HIS A 635 33.49 -12.78 32.61
C HIS A 635 34.58 -13.04 31.56
N SER A 636 34.67 -14.23 30.99
CA SER A 636 35.71 -14.61 30.03
C SER A 636 35.35 -14.20 28.59
N TYR A 637 34.07 -14.36 28.21
CA TYR A 637 33.61 -14.04 26.85
C TYR A 637 33.25 -12.58 26.63
N ARG A 638 32.84 -11.83 27.68
CA ARG A 638 32.68 -10.36 27.57
C ARG A 638 33.99 -9.65 27.18
N GLN A 639 35.15 -10.29 27.37
CA GLN A 639 36.45 -9.75 26.94
C GLN A 639 36.66 -9.85 25.43
N ASN A 640 35.94 -10.72 24.73
CA ASN A 640 35.93 -10.82 23.27
C ASN A 640 34.50 -10.69 22.70
N PRO A 641 34.05 -9.45 22.42
CA PRO A 641 32.69 -9.17 21.97
C PRO A 641 32.25 -9.99 20.73
N ALA A 642 33.17 -10.29 19.80
CA ALA A 642 32.84 -11.01 18.57
C ALA A 642 32.43 -12.47 18.84
N THR A 643 33.19 -13.18 19.68
CA THR A 643 32.88 -14.57 20.07
C THR A 643 31.60 -14.63 20.91
N TYR A 644 31.41 -13.65 21.79
CA TYR A 644 30.21 -13.53 22.62
C TYR A 644 28.94 -13.33 21.77
N THR A 645 28.96 -12.41 20.81
CA THR A 645 27.83 -12.20 19.90
C THR A 645 27.55 -13.43 19.02
N GLN A 646 28.57 -14.12 18.55
CA GLN A 646 28.39 -15.38 17.78
C GLN A 646 27.74 -16.48 18.61
N LEU A 647 28.14 -16.62 19.88
CA LEU A 647 27.57 -17.60 20.80
C LEU A 647 26.08 -17.31 21.07
N LEU A 648 25.73 -16.05 21.36
CA LEU A 648 24.34 -15.62 21.56
C LEU A 648 23.48 -15.82 20.30
N ASN A 649 24.00 -15.45 19.13
CA ASN A 649 23.29 -15.63 17.86
C ASN A 649 23.07 -17.10 17.52
N GLY A 650 24.06 -17.96 17.79
CA GLY A 650 23.93 -19.41 17.60
C GLY A 650 22.85 -20.01 18.50
N ALA A 651 22.80 -19.60 19.77
CA ALA A 651 21.76 -20.04 20.69
C ALA A 651 20.36 -19.50 20.34
N ALA A 652 20.27 -18.23 19.93
CA ALA A 652 19.00 -17.65 19.47
C ALA A 652 18.46 -18.43 18.26
N ARG A 653 19.29 -18.69 17.24
CA ARG A 653 18.91 -19.57 16.10
C ARG A 653 18.50 -20.97 16.56
N GLY A 654 19.25 -21.57 17.49
CA GLY A 654 18.89 -22.85 18.07
C GLY A 654 17.50 -22.86 18.72
N LEU A 655 17.15 -21.81 19.46
CA LEU A 655 15.82 -21.62 20.05
C LEU A 655 14.73 -21.47 18.97
N HIS A 656 14.99 -20.70 17.92
CA HIS A 656 14.06 -20.60 16.78
C HIS A 656 13.77 -21.98 16.17
N ARG A 657 14.81 -22.78 15.87
CA ARG A 657 14.65 -24.15 15.34
C ARG A 657 13.81 -25.04 16.26
N ILE A 658 14.10 -25.02 17.56
CA ILE A 658 13.35 -25.80 18.56
C ILE A 658 11.88 -25.40 18.57
N GLY A 659 11.58 -24.09 18.58
CA GLY A 659 10.21 -23.58 18.52
C GLY A 659 9.44 -24.06 17.29
N ILE A 660 10.07 -24.01 16.11
CA ILE A 660 9.46 -24.45 14.84
C ILE A 660 9.15 -25.96 14.88
N VAL A 661 10.06 -26.79 15.40
CA VAL A 661 9.81 -28.23 15.55
C VAL A 661 8.57 -28.48 16.43
N PHE A 662 8.45 -27.78 17.57
CA PHE A 662 7.26 -27.90 18.41
C PHE A 662 5.97 -27.49 17.68
N ALA A 663 6.00 -26.38 16.93
CA ALA A 663 4.84 -25.90 16.18
C ALA A 663 4.32 -26.94 15.17
N GLN A 664 5.22 -27.65 14.47
CA GLN A 664 4.83 -28.68 13.50
C GLN A 664 4.29 -29.95 14.17
N LEU A 665 4.77 -30.30 15.37
CA LEU A 665 4.26 -31.45 16.11
C LEU A 665 2.82 -31.24 16.60
N ALA A 666 2.41 -29.99 16.88
CA ALA A 666 1.04 -29.64 17.26
C ALA A 666 -0.01 -30.01 16.19
N MET A 667 0.38 -29.96 14.91
CA MET A 667 -0.48 -30.26 13.76
C MET A 667 -0.74 -31.76 13.58
N SER A 668 0.09 -32.62 14.16
CA SER A 668 -0.06 -34.07 14.12
C SER A 668 -0.99 -34.55 15.24
N LYS A 669 -2.18 -35.10 14.90
CA LYS A 669 -3.12 -35.60 15.93
C LYS A 669 -2.49 -36.75 16.72
N PRO A 670 -2.54 -36.75 18.07
CA PRO A 670 -2.00 -37.84 18.87
C PRO A 670 -2.85 -39.10 18.68
N ASN A 671 -2.27 -40.14 18.04
CA ASN A 671 -2.92 -41.44 17.81
C ASN A 671 -2.57 -42.49 18.89
N GLY A 672 -2.18 -42.10 20.10
CA GLY A 672 -1.75 -43.02 21.14
C GLY A 672 -1.87 -42.51 22.58
N PRO A 673 -1.56 -43.35 23.59
CA PRO A 673 -1.58 -42.96 25.00
C PRO A 673 -0.56 -41.84 25.27
N ALA A 674 -0.97 -40.84 26.04
CA ALA A 674 -0.29 -39.55 26.24
C ALA A 674 1.09 -39.60 26.94
N THR A 675 1.70 -40.77 27.19
CA THR A 675 2.96 -40.87 27.94
C THR A 675 4.19 -41.12 27.06
N ASP A 676 4.00 -41.56 25.81
CA ASP A 676 5.09 -41.86 24.86
C ASP A 676 5.19 -40.87 23.70
N ASP A 677 4.46 -39.75 23.77
CA ASP A 677 4.49 -38.71 22.74
C ASP A 677 5.91 -38.12 22.62
N PRO A 678 6.51 -38.10 21.41
CA PRO A 678 7.80 -37.47 21.16
C PRO A 678 7.84 -36.00 21.57
N SER A 679 6.72 -35.28 21.50
CA SER A 679 6.63 -33.87 21.93
C SER A 679 6.97 -33.71 23.42
N ILE A 680 6.43 -34.60 24.28
CA ILE A 680 6.69 -34.61 25.72
C ILE A 680 8.15 -34.95 26.01
N ARG A 681 8.70 -35.92 25.29
CA ARG A 681 10.11 -36.32 25.47
C ARG A 681 11.05 -35.17 25.12
N LEU A 682 10.77 -34.45 24.04
CA LEU A 682 11.51 -33.24 23.66
C LEU A 682 11.31 -32.11 24.69
N LEU A 683 10.09 -31.90 25.19
CA LEU A 683 9.80 -30.90 26.21
C LEU A 683 10.56 -31.16 27.52
N ARG A 684 10.65 -32.42 27.96
CA ARG A 684 11.41 -32.84 29.15
C ARG A 684 12.90 -32.51 29.06
N VAL A 685 13.46 -32.51 27.84
CA VAL A 685 14.84 -32.10 27.60
C VAL A 685 14.94 -30.57 27.51
N PHE A 686 14.02 -29.94 26.77
CA PHE A 686 14.06 -28.52 26.47
C PHE A 686 13.84 -27.61 27.68
N TRP A 687 12.79 -27.85 28.49
CA TRP A 687 12.42 -26.95 29.58
C TRP A 687 13.55 -26.71 30.60
N PRO A 688 14.25 -27.74 31.12
CA PRO A 688 15.36 -27.52 32.05
C PRO A 688 16.51 -26.67 31.49
N MET A 689 16.74 -26.70 30.17
CA MET A 689 17.75 -25.85 29.53
C MET A 689 17.25 -24.41 29.44
N LEU A 690 16.01 -24.23 28.99
CA LEU A 690 15.38 -22.91 28.87
C LEU A 690 15.25 -22.21 30.23
N GLU A 691 14.85 -22.94 31.27
CA GLU A 691 14.72 -22.42 32.64
C GLU A 691 16.06 -21.90 33.19
N LYS A 692 17.17 -22.61 32.91
CA LYS A 692 18.51 -22.14 33.28
C LYS A 692 18.89 -20.86 32.53
N ILE A 693 18.56 -20.78 31.25
CA ILE A 693 18.81 -19.60 30.42
C ILE A 693 18.01 -18.39 30.94
N PHE A 694 16.72 -18.57 31.27
CA PHE A 694 15.89 -17.50 31.87
C PHE A 694 16.39 -17.02 33.24
N ARG A 695 17.23 -17.79 33.93
CA ARG A 695 17.83 -17.39 35.22
C ARG A 695 19.22 -16.77 35.07
N SER A 696 19.75 -16.69 33.86
CA SER A 696 21.09 -16.16 33.56
C SER A 696 21.07 -14.68 33.17
N GLU A 697 22.21 -14.00 33.28
CA GLU A 697 22.36 -12.61 32.83
C GLU A 697 22.29 -12.45 31.30
N TYR A 698 22.40 -13.54 30.54
CA TYR A 698 22.31 -13.51 29.07
C TYR A 698 20.96 -12.98 28.54
N MET A 699 19.91 -12.98 29.38
CA MET A 699 18.60 -12.41 29.07
C MET A 699 18.58 -10.87 28.94
N GLU A 700 19.69 -10.20 29.27
CA GLU A 700 19.91 -8.79 28.92
C GLU A 700 19.89 -8.58 27.39
N ASN A 701 20.23 -9.60 26.59
CA ASN A 701 20.16 -9.52 25.14
C ASN A 701 18.71 -9.69 24.64
N SER A 702 18.15 -8.64 24.05
CA SER A 702 16.76 -8.63 23.54
C SER A 702 16.48 -9.73 22.51
N ASN A 703 17.42 -9.99 21.58
CA ASN A 703 17.25 -11.02 20.55
C ASN A 703 17.16 -12.43 21.16
N LEU A 704 18.03 -12.75 22.12
CA LEU A 704 18.01 -14.04 22.81
C LEU A 704 16.71 -14.19 23.62
N SER A 705 16.30 -13.15 24.33
CA SER A 705 15.06 -13.14 25.11
C SER A 705 13.82 -13.31 24.22
N ALA A 706 13.78 -12.64 23.06
CA ALA A 706 12.72 -12.81 22.08
C ALA A 706 12.69 -14.23 21.50
N ALA A 707 13.85 -14.81 21.15
CA ALA A 707 13.95 -16.18 20.64
C ALA A 707 13.52 -17.22 21.69
N ALA A 708 13.92 -17.04 22.96
CA ALA A 708 13.53 -17.89 24.08
C ALA A 708 12.02 -17.84 24.33
N CYS A 709 11.45 -16.64 24.36
CA CYS A 709 10.02 -16.40 24.48
C CYS A 709 9.23 -17.03 23.31
N ARG A 710 9.67 -16.84 22.06
CA ARG A 710 9.01 -17.45 20.89
C ARG A 710 9.04 -18.98 20.96
N ALA A 711 10.20 -19.57 21.26
CA ALA A 711 10.32 -21.01 21.38
C ALA A 711 9.41 -21.59 22.48
N LEU A 712 9.32 -20.89 23.61
CA LEU A 712 8.41 -21.23 24.70
C LEU A 712 6.94 -21.15 24.27
N SER A 713 6.54 -20.07 23.60
CA SER A 713 5.17 -19.89 23.09
C SER A 713 4.74 -21.04 22.20
N LEU A 714 5.58 -21.41 21.22
CA LEU A 714 5.29 -22.51 20.30
C LEU A 714 5.22 -23.87 21.02
N ALA A 715 6.11 -24.09 22.01
CA ALA A 715 6.08 -25.30 22.83
C ALA A 715 4.84 -25.41 23.73
N ILE A 716 4.33 -24.27 24.24
CA ILE A 716 3.09 -24.22 25.03
C ILE A 716 1.89 -24.61 24.15
N GLN A 717 1.75 -23.96 22.99
CA GLN A 717 0.65 -24.21 22.05
C GLN A 717 0.66 -25.66 21.54
N SER A 718 1.84 -26.27 21.38
CA SER A 718 1.94 -27.65 20.90
C SER A 718 1.64 -28.70 21.97
N SER A 719 1.99 -28.43 23.23
CA SER A 719 1.96 -29.44 24.30
C SER A 719 0.67 -29.41 25.14
N GLY A 720 -0.12 -28.33 25.04
CA GLY A 720 -1.42 -28.20 25.69
C GLY A 720 -1.40 -28.55 27.19
N GLN A 721 -2.32 -29.42 27.63
CA GLN A 721 -2.49 -29.81 29.04
C GLN A 721 -1.24 -30.41 29.70
N GLN A 722 -0.30 -30.96 28.92
CA GLN A 722 0.92 -31.57 29.45
C GLN A 722 1.90 -30.52 30.01
N PHE A 723 1.72 -29.26 29.64
CA PHE A 723 2.50 -28.13 30.13
C PHE A 723 2.03 -27.62 31.51
N LEU A 724 0.86 -28.07 32.00
CA LEU A 724 0.26 -27.60 33.27
C LEU A 724 1.19 -27.76 34.49
N VAL A 725 2.00 -28.82 34.52
CA VAL A 725 2.95 -29.07 35.63
C VAL A 725 4.05 -27.99 35.68
N LEU A 726 4.40 -27.41 34.53
CA LEU A 726 5.45 -26.40 34.39
C LEU A 726 4.90 -24.97 34.52
N LEU A 727 3.58 -24.79 34.41
CA LEU A 727 2.90 -23.50 34.40
C LEU A 727 3.34 -22.54 35.53
N PRO A 728 3.45 -22.96 36.81
CA PRO A 728 3.90 -22.06 37.88
C PRO A 728 5.32 -21.55 37.67
N SER A 729 6.24 -22.43 37.26
CA SER A 729 7.64 -22.06 36.99
C SER A 729 7.77 -21.13 35.78
N VAL A 730 6.93 -21.32 34.76
CA VAL A 730 6.94 -20.52 33.53
C VAL A 730 6.46 -19.10 33.81
N LEU A 731 5.32 -18.94 34.47
CA LEU A 731 4.79 -17.63 34.83
C LEU A 731 5.72 -16.87 35.78
N ASP A 732 6.36 -17.58 36.72
CA ASP A 732 7.37 -16.98 37.61
C ASP A 732 8.60 -16.51 36.83
N CYS A 733 9.11 -17.31 35.88
CA CYS A 733 10.22 -16.92 35.00
C CYS A 733 9.89 -15.70 34.14
N LEU A 734 8.74 -15.70 33.45
CA LEU A 734 8.33 -14.59 32.57
C LEU A 734 8.16 -13.29 33.35
N SER A 735 7.46 -13.35 34.49
CA SER A 735 7.21 -12.15 35.30
C SER A 735 8.48 -11.64 36.00
N THR A 736 9.37 -12.52 36.45
CA THR A 736 10.64 -12.11 37.07
C THR A 736 11.59 -11.51 36.05
N ASN A 737 11.70 -12.10 34.85
CA ASN A 737 12.55 -11.57 33.78
C ASN A 737 12.06 -10.22 33.28
N PHE A 738 10.75 -10.02 33.13
CA PHE A 738 10.23 -8.70 32.77
C PHE A 738 10.54 -7.63 33.81
N LEU A 739 10.48 -7.97 35.11
CA LEU A 739 10.84 -7.02 36.18
C LEU A 739 12.32 -6.62 36.12
N ALA A 740 13.20 -7.55 35.74
CA ALA A 740 14.64 -7.30 35.54
C ALA A 740 14.92 -6.53 34.24
N PHE A 741 14.23 -6.85 33.14
CA PHE A 741 14.44 -6.32 31.80
C PHE A 741 13.14 -5.71 31.23
N GLN A 742 12.79 -4.54 31.74
CA GLN A 742 11.46 -3.92 31.51
C GLN A 742 11.21 -3.42 30.08
N ASN A 743 12.25 -3.39 29.25
CA ASN A 743 12.17 -3.02 27.82
C ASN A 743 11.91 -4.23 26.93
N HIS A 744 11.86 -5.46 27.48
CA HIS A 744 11.64 -6.68 26.71
C HIS A 744 10.16 -7.10 26.77
N GLU A 745 9.36 -6.62 25.83
CA GLU A 745 7.93 -6.88 25.75
C GLU A 745 7.58 -8.35 25.40
N CYS A 746 8.56 -9.13 24.91
CA CYS A 746 8.39 -10.54 24.56
C CYS A 746 7.88 -11.40 25.73
N TYR A 747 8.23 -11.05 26.97
CA TYR A 747 7.75 -11.75 28.16
C TYR A 747 6.23 -11.57 28.37
N ILE A 748 5.73 -10.35 28.16
CA ILE A 748 4.29 -10.04 28.24
C ILE A 748 3.54 -10.74 27.09
N ARG A 749 4.08 -10.70 25.86
CA ARG A 749 3.50 -11.39 24.71
C ARG A 749 3.40 -12.91 24.96
N THR A 750 4.45 -13.52 25.50
CA THR A 750 4.46 -14.96 25.84
C THR A 750 3.45 -15.29 26.93
N ALA A 751 3.36 -14.46 27.98
CA ALA A 751 2.36 -14.65 29.04
C ALA A 751 0.92 -14.51 28.54
N SER A 752 0.69 -13.71 27.49
CA SER A 752 -0.63 -13.61 26.85
C SER A 752 -1.05 -14.95 26.24
N ILE A 753 -0.12 -15.67 25.61
CA ILE A 753 -0.36 -17.02 25.05
C ILE A 753 -0.61 -18.03 26.17
N VAL A 754 0.13 -17.94 27.27
CA VAL A 754 -0.11 -18.79 28.46
C VAL A 754 -1.54 -18.61 28.99
N ILE A 755 -2.02 -17.36 29.05
CA ILE A 755 -3.39 -17.06 29.49
C ILE A 755 -4.40 -17.59 28.47
N GLU A 756 -4.18 -17.37 27.18
CA GLU A 756 -5.09 -17.87 26.13
C GLU A 756 -5.33 -19.38 26.24
N GLU A 757 -4.26 -20.15 26.46
CA GLU A 757 -4.32 -21.60 26.53
C GLU A 757 -4.90 -22.11 27.86
N PHE A 758 -4.54 -21.49 29.01
CA PHE A 758 -4.80 -22.07 30.33
C PHE A 758 -5.76 -21.27 31.22
N SER A 759 -6.28 -20.12 30.78
CA SER A 759 -7.11 -19.25 31.64
C SER A 759 -8.38 -19.91 32.17
N HIS A 760 -8.94 -20.86 31.41
CA HIS A 760 -10.16 -21.59 31.77
C HIS A 760 -10.00 -22.46 33.03
N MET A 761 -8.77 -22.72 33.47
CA MET A 761 -8.46 -23.52 34.66
C MET A 761 -8.50 -22.66 35.93
N GLU A 762 -9.65 -22.64 36.61
CA GLU A 762 -9.88 -21.82 37.81
C GLU A 762 -8.85 -22.03 38.93
N GLU A 763 -8.32 -23.24 39.08
CA GLU A 763 -7.31 -23.61 40.09
C GLU A 763 -6.03 -22.75 40.02
N TYR A 764 -5.66 -22.32 38.81
CA TYR A 764 -4.46 -21.51 38.56
C TYR A 764 -4.75 -20.01 38.52
N GLY A 765 -5.99 -19.58 38.79
CA GLY A 765 -6.39 -18.17 38.73
C GLY A 765 -5.48 -17.24 39.53
N HIS A 766 -5.04 -17.67 40.71
CA HIS A 766 -4.13 -16.90 41.57
C HIS A 766 -2.76 -16.61 40.91
N LEU A 767 -2.26 -17.50 40.05
CA LEU A 767 -1.00 -17.30 39.32
C LEU A 767 -1.15 -16.26 38.21
N PHE A 768 -2.28 -16.28 37.50
CA PHE A 768 -2.57 -15.27 36.47
C PHE A 768 -2.71 -13.89 37.09
N ILE A 769 -3.41 -13.77 38.22
CA ILE A 769 -3.53 -12.51 38.97
C ILE A 769 -2.16 -12.00 39.39
N ARG A 770 -1.32 -12.86 39.99
CA ARG A 770 0.04 -12.50 40.42
C ARG A 770 0.92 -12.06 39.25
N THR A 771 0.77 -12.69 38.08
CA THR A 771 1.50 -12.32 36.87
C THR A 771 1.05 -10.95 36.36
N PHE A 772 -0.26 -10.72 36.28
CA PHE A 772 -0.81 -9.43 35.88
C PHE A 772 -0.42 -8.32 36.86
N GLU A 773 -0.39 -8.61 38.15
CA GLU A 773 0.09 -7.70 39.19
C GLU A 773 1.55 -7.30 38.95
N ARG A 774 2.45 -8.27 38.76
CA ARG A 774 3.88 -8.01 38.50
C ARG A 774 4.10 -7.17 37.25
N PHE A 775 3.39 -7.46 36.15
CA PHE A 775 3.49 -6.65 34.93
C PHE A 775 2.96 -5.23 35.14
N THR A 776 1.80 -5.10 35.79
CA THR A 776 1.15 -3.80 36.02
C THR A 776 1.97 -2.91 36.97
N GLN A 777 2.63 -3.51 37.97
CA GLN A 777 3.46 -2.78 38.94
C GLN A 777 4.88 -2.48 38.43
N ALA A 778 5.29 -3.00 37.27
CA ALA A 778 6.60 -2.69 36.69
C ALA A 778 6.73 -1.19 36.40
N ALA A 779 7.93 -0.64 36.58
CA ALA A 779 8.15 0.81 36.45
C ALA A 779 7.90 1.32 35.03
N SER A 780 8.19 0.53 33.99
CA SER A 780 7.90 0.86 32.59
C SER A 780 6.41 1.01 32.32
N VAL A 781 5.58 0.05 32.75
CA VAL A 781 4.12 0.10 32.61
C VAL A 781 3.50 1.20 33.48
N MET A 782 3.95 1.34 34.73
CA MET A 782 3.53 2.44 35.61
C MET A 782 3.99 3.81 35.09
N GLY A 783 5.03 3.86 34.26
CA GLY A 783 5.54 5.06 33.59
C GLY A 783 4.65 5.59 32.46
N LEU A 784 3.76 4.76 31.89
CA LEU A 784 2.84 5.13 30.79
C LEU A 784 1.74 6.12 31.24
N ASN A 785 2.11 7.33 31.60
CA ASN A 785 1.21 8.37 32.16
C ASN A 785 0.92 9.52 31.20
N SER A 786 1.56 9.57 30.03
CA SER A 786 1.37 10.60 29.02
C SER A 786 1.48 10.03 27.62
N SER A 787 0.87 10.71 26.63
CA SER A 787 0.98 10.35 25.20
C SER A 787 2.44 10.26 24.75
N TYR A 788 3.28 11.19 25.19
CA TYR A 788 4.71 11.23 24.86
C TYR A 788 5.47 9.96 25.24
N ILE A 789 5.25 9.44 26.47
CA ILE A 789 5.94 8.22 26.92
C ILE A 789 5.41 7.01 26.15
N CYS A 790 4.11 7.00 25.81
CA CYS A 790 3.53 5.94 24.99
C CYS A 790 4.12 5.92 23.58
N ASP A 791 4.47 7.08 23.03
CA ASP A 791 5.13 7.20 21.72
C ASP A 791 6.60 6.78 21.75
N GLN A 792 7.26 6.82 22.92
CA GLN A 792 8.64 6.33 23.09
C GLN A 792 8.71 4.80 23.20
N GLU A 793 7.67 4.16 23.77
CA GLU A 793 7.64 2.71 24.03
C GLU A 793 6.40 2.04 23.39
N PRO A 794 6.24 2.13 22.04
CA PRO A 794 5.02 1.71 21.37
C PRO A 794 4.75 0.20 21.46
N ASP A 795 5.81 -0.62 21.42
CA ASP A 795 5.74 -2.09 21.48
C ASP A 795 5.29 -2.58 22.86
N LEU A 796 5.74 -1.93 23.93
CA LEU A 796 5.33 -2.23 25.29
C LEU A 796 3.84 -1.94 25.50
N VAL A 797 3.36 -0.79 25.00
CA VAL A 797 1.94 -0.42 25.04
C VAL A 797 1.09 -1.48 24.33
N GLU A 798 1.50 -1.89 23.14
CA GLU A 798 0.79 -2.91 22.37
C GLU A 798 0.78 -4.26 23.09
N ALA A 799 1.94 -4.72 23.58
CA ALA A 799 2.03 -5.98 24.31
C ALA A 799 1.17 -5.99 25.59
N TYR A 800 1.20 -4.92 26.38
CA TYR A 800 0.43 -4.82 27.62
C TYR A 800 -1.09 -4.70 27.36
N ALA A 801 -1.51 -3.90 26.36
CA ALA A 801 -2.92 -3.80 25.99
C ALA A 801 -3.47 -5.13 25.44
N ASN A 802 -2.68 -5.85 24.63
CA ASN A 802 -3.05 -7.17 24.14
C ASN A 802 -3.14 -8.19 25.28
N PHE A 803 -2.16 -8.21 26.19
CA PHE A 803 -2.21 -9.05 27.40
C PHE A 803 -3.46 -8.79 28.25
N ALA A 804 -3.78 -7.52 28.52
CA ALA A 804 -4.94 -7.15 29.32
C ALA A 804 -6.25 -7.53 28.61
N SER A 805 -6.32 -7.39 27.28
CA SER A 805 -7.45 -7.85 26.47
C SER A 805 -7.65 -9.36 26.59
N MET A 806 -6.55 -10.12 26.45
CA MET A 806 -6.57 -11.57 26.58
C MET A 806 -6.98 -12.03 27.97
N PHE A 807 -6.49 -11.35 29.01
CA PHE A 807 -6.89 -11.61 30.39
C PHE A 807 -8.39 -11.38 30.60
N VAL A 808 -8.93 -10.24 30.15
CA VAL A 808 -10.35 -9.92 30.33
C VAL A 808 -11.26 -10.85 29.53
N ARG A 809 -10.87 -11.23 28.32
CA ARG A 809 -11.66 -12.11 27.45
C ARG A 809 -11.67 -13.57 27.91
N SER A 810 -10.56 -14.05 28.46
CA SER A 810 -10.32 -15.49 28.62
C SER A 810 -10.43 -15.97 30.08
N CYS A 811 -10.23 -15.09 31.07
CA CYS A 811 -10.27 -15.47 32.48
C CYS A 811 -11.72 -15.64 33.01
N PRO A 812 -11.96 -16.63 33.91
CA PRO A 812 -13.23 -16.81 34.60
C PRO A 812 -13.69 -15.56 35.38
N LYS A 813 -15.01 -15.38 35.50
CA LYS A 813 -15.63 -14.21 36.15
C LYS A 813 -15.12 -13.97 37.58
N GLN A 814 -14.76 -15.04 38.31
CA GLN A 814 -14.20 -14.94 39.67
C GLN A 814 -12.78 -14.34 39.69
N VAL A 815 -11.94 -14.74 38.72
CA VAL A 815 -10.57 -14.22 38.56
C VAL A 815 -10.60 -12.74 38.16
N LEU A 816 -11.52 -12.38 37.26
CA LEU A 816 -11.73 -10.99 36.87
C LEU A 816 -12.21 -10.13 38.06
N ALA A 817 -13.13 -10.65 38.87
CA ALA A 817 -13.60 -9.96 40.07
C ALA A 817 -12.47 -9.73 41.09
N ALA A 818 -11.59 -10.71 41.29
CA ALA A 818 -10.43 -10.57 42.17
C ALA A 818 -9.36 -9.59 41.65
N SER A 819 -9.40 -9.23 40.35
CA SER A 819 -8.40 -8.37 39.68
C SER A 819 -8.82 -6.90 39.57
N GLY A 820 -9.84 -6.45 40.31
CA GLY A 820 -10.47 -5.14 40.12
C GLY A 820 -9.50 -3.93 40.13
N SER A 821 -8.55 -3.91 41.07
CA SER A 821 -7.54 -2.83 41.15
C SER A 821 -6.58 -2.82 39.96
N LEU A 822 -6.18 -3.99 39.46
CA LEU A 822 -5.31 -4.15 38.29
C LEU A 822 -6.02 -3.72 37.01
N LEU A 823 -7.30 -4.08 36.89
CA LEU A 823 -8.16 -3.66 35.79
C LEU A 823 -8.35 -2.14 35.79
N GLU A 824 -8.50 -1.51 36.96
CA GLU A 824 -8.59 -0.04 37.05
C GLU A 824 -7.33 0.64 36.52
N ILE A 825 -6.15 0.18 36.93
CA ILE A 825 -4.87 0.73 36.46
C ILE A 825 -4.75 0.52 34.95
N SER A 826 -4.91 -0.71 34.46
CA SER A 826 -4.77 -1.02 33.03
C SER A 826 -5.73 -0.21 32.16
N PHE A 827 -6.98 -0.02 32.60
CA PHE A 827 -7.99 0.78 31.89
C PHE A 827 -7.58 2.25 31.82
N GLN A 828 -7.08 2.82 32.93
CA GLN A 828 -6.56 4.18 32.94
C GLN A 828 -5.36 4.34 31.98
N LYS A 829 -4.42 3.39 32.00
CA LYS A 829 -3.26 3.38 31.09
C LYS A 829 -3.69 3.36 29.64
N ALA A 830 -4.62 2.47 29.30
CA ALA A 830 -5.13 2.36 27.94
C ALA A 830 -5.86 3.62 27.47
N ALA A 831 -6.66 4.25 28.33
CA ALA A 831 -7.30 5.53 28.02
C ALA A 831 -6.28 6.60 27.63
N ILE A 832 -5.17 6.73 28.38
CA ILE A 832 -4.07 7.64 28.04
C ILE A 832 -3.41 7.25 26.71
N CYS A 833 -3.09 5.97 26.53
CA CYS A 833 -2.39 5.45 25.33
C CYS A 833 -3.17 5.67 24.02
N CYS A 834 -4.50 5.83 24.07
CA CYS A 834 -5.31 6.14 22.87
C CYS A 834 -4.93 7.47 22.21
N THR A 835 -4.33 8.39 22.98
CA THR A 835 -3.91 9.71 22.52
C THR A 835 -2.49 9.73 21.92
N ALA A 836 -1.73 8.64 22.04
CA ALA A 836 -0.39 8.49 21.44
C ALA A 836 -0.44 8.77 19.93
N MET A 837 0.59 9.35 19.32
CA MET A 837 0.66 9.55 17.87
C MET A 837 0.89 8.24 17.11
N HIS A 838 1.63 7.30 17.70
CA HIS A 838 1.92 5.99 17.10
C HIS A 838 0.62 5.20 16.83
N ARG A 839 0.43 4.80 15.56
CA ARG A 839 -0.82 4.20 15.10
C ARG A 839 -1.09 2.83 15.75
N GLY A 840 -0.08 1.97 15.86
CA GLY A 840 -0.25 0.61 16.43
C GLY A 840 -0.69 0.65 17.89
N SER A 841 0.05 1.40 18.71
CA SER A 841 -0.15 1.52 20.16
C SER A 841 -1.50 2.14 20.52
N ALA A 842 -1.89 3.23 19.84
CA ALA A 842 -3.20 3.84 20.03
C ALA A 842 -4.32 2.86 19.65
N LEU A 843 -4.20 2.15 18.53
CA LEU A 843 -5.22 1.19 18.09
C LEU A 843 -5.30 -0.06 19.00
N ALA A 844 -4.19 -0.51 19.57
CA ALA A 844 -4.16 -1.61 20.54
C ALA A 844 -4.85 -1.20 21.86
N ALA A 845 -4.56 0.01 22.36
CA ALA A 845 -5.19 0.55 23.56
C ALA A 845 -6.71 0.73 23.39
N ILE A 846 -7.17 1.29 22.26
CA ILE A 846 -8.62 1.42 21.97
C ILE A 846 -9.27 0.03 21.85
N SER A 847 -8.57 -0.96 21.26
CA SER A 847 -9.07 -2.34 21.20
C SER A 847 -9.22 -2.97 22.58
N TYR A 848 -8.29 -2.74 23.50
CA TYR A 848 -8.43 -3.22 24.88
C TYR A 848 -9.64 -2.59 25.59
N LEU A 849 -9.81 -1.27 25.47
CA LEU A 849 -10.97 -0.58 26.04
C LEU A 849 -12.28 -1.13 25.47
N SER A 850 -12.34 -1.36 24.16
CA SER A 850 -13.50 -1.97 23.51
C SER A 850 -13.77 -3.39 24.02
N CYS A 851 -12.72 -4.22 24.14
CA CYS A 851 -12.79 -5.57 24.69
C CYS A 851 -13.33 -5.57 26.13
N PHE A 852 -12.83 -4.67 26.99
CA PHE A 852 -13.28 -4.53 28.37
C PHE A 852 -14.77 -4.17 28.45
N LEU A 853 -15.22 -3.19 27.67
CA LEU A 853 -16.62 -2.77 27.65
C LEU A 853 -17.53 -3.86 27.08
N GLU A 854 -17.08 -4.59 26.04
CA GLU A 854 -17.86 -5.69 25.46
C GLU A 854 -18.07 -6.82 26.46
N VAL A 855 -17.00 -7.30 27.10
CA VAL A 855 -17.10 -8.36 28.13
C VAL A 855 -17.98 -7.90 29.29
N THR A 856 -17.87 -6.64 29.71
CA THR A 856 -18.74 -6.07 30.75
C THR A 856 -20.21 -6.12 30.33
N LEU A 857 -20.53 -5.69 29.10
CA LEU A 857 -21.90 -5.68 28.60
C LEU A 857 -22.47 -7.10 28.43
N ASP A 858 -21.69 -8.05 27.90
CA ASP A 858 -22.13 -9.43 27.72
C ASP A 858 -22.47 -10.06 29.09
N VAL A 859 -21.63 -9.83 30.11
CA VAL A 859 -21.92 -10.29 31.49
C VAL A 859 -23.16 -9.60 32.06
N MET A 860 -23.35 -8.29 31.81
CA MET A 860 -24.55 -7.56 32.24
C MET A 860 -25.83 -8.14 31.62
N LEU A 861 -25.81 -8.47 30.32
CA LEU A 861 -26.96 -9.02 29.61
C LEU A 861 -27.30 -10.45 30.06
N GLU A 862 -26.30 -11.22 30.48
CA GLU A 862 -26.51 -12.56 31.06
C GLU A 862 -27.11 -12.52 32.47
N SER A 863 -26.77 -11.51 33.28
CA SER A 863 -27.07 -11.48 34.72
C SER A 863 -28.17 -10.48 35.14
N ILE A 864 -29.05 -10.06 34.22
CA ILE A 864 -30.06 -8.99 34.43
C ILE A 864 -30.92 -9.20 35.70
N ASN A 865 -31.09 -10.45 36.16
CA ASN A 865 -31.99 -10.80 37.28
C ASN A 865 -31.32 -11.39 38.54
N SER A 866 -30.00 -11.55 38.59
CA SER A 866 -29.30 -12.13 39.76
C SER A 866 -28.00 -11.38 40.07
N VAL A 867 -28.04 -10.44 41.02
CA VAL A 867 -26.89 -9.62 41.41
C VAL A 867 -26.33 -10.09 42.75
N LEU A 868 -25.06 -10.48 42.76
CA LEU A 868 -24.27 -10.72 43.96
C LEU A 868 -23.26 -9.57 44.11
N GLU A 869 -23.18 -9.00 45.33
CA GLU A 869 -22.09 -8.10 45.71
C GLU A 869 -20.73 -8.81 45.53
N GLY A 870 -19.76 -8.14 44.93
CA GLY A 870 -18.45 -8.73 44.58
C GLY A 870 -18.36 -9.41 43.21
N SER A 871 -19.41 -9.36 42.39
CA SER A 871 -19.34 -9.82 40.99
C SER A 871 -18.48 -8.91 40.11
N TYR A 872 -17.86 -9.47 39.06
CA TYR A 872 -17.08 -8.71 38.07
C TYR A 872 -17.88 -7.54 37.46
N CYS A 873 -19.16 -7.76 37.18
CA CYS A 873 -20.08 -6.75 36.65
C CYS A 873 -20.17 -5.51 37.56
N CYS A 874 -20.33 -5.69 38.87
CA CYS A 874 -20.33 -4.61 39.85
C CYS A 874 -19.01 -3.81 39.83
N ILE A 875 -17.88 -4.52 39.82
CA ILE A 875 -16.55 -3.93 39.82
C ILE A 875 -16.29 -3.14 38.53
N ALA A 876 -16.67 -3.70 37.38
CA ALA A 876 -16.54 -3.03 36.09
C ALA A 876 -17.41 -1.78 35.98
N ILE A 877 -18.66 -1.81 36.47
CA ILE A 877 -19.53 -0.62 36.51
C ILE A 877 -18.95 0.46 37.43
N GLN A 878 -18.45 0.09 38.62
CA GLN A 878 -17.80 1.04 39.52
C GLN A 878 -16.55 1.67 38.91
N LEU A 879 -15.76 0.87 38.17
CA LEU A 879 -14.58 1.34 37.45
C LEU A 879 -14.98 2.32 36.34
N ILE A 880 -15.97 2.00 35.51
CA ILE A 880 -16.49 2.88 34.45
C ILE A 880 -17.04 4.17 35.06
N ALA A 881 -17.77 4.10 36.18
CA ALA A 881 -18.27 5.28 36.86
C ALA A 881 -17.15 6.21 37.37
N ARG A 882 -16.04 5.65 37.87
CA ARG A 882 -14.89 6.43 38.37
C ARG A 882 -13.98 6.98 37.27
N ARG A 883 -13.81 6.25 36.16
CA ARG A 883 -12.82 6.56 35.11
C ARG A 883 -13.44 6.97 33.77
N GLY A 884 -14.77 6.95 33.65
CA GLY A 884 -15.51 7.22 32.42
C GLY A 884 -15.29 8.63 31.87
N GLU A 885 -15.21 9.65 32.74
CA GLU A 885 -14.91 11.02 32.32
C GLU A 885 -13.56 11.13 31.61
N GLY A 886 -12.51 10.54 32.21
CA GLY A 886 -11.18 10.50 31.62
C GLY A 886 -11.12 9.67 30.34
N LEU A 887 -11.90 8.58 30.24
CA LEU A 887 -12.02 7.80 29.02
C LEU A 887 -12.61 8.64 27.87
N VAL A 888 -13.77 9.27 28.10
CA VAL A 888 -14.45 10.07 27.06
C VAL A 888 -13.57 11.22 26.61
N SER A 889 -12.93 11.92 27.55
CA SER A 889 -11.97 12.98 27.23
C SER A 889 -10.84 12.49 26.34
N ASN A 890 -10.15 11.40 26.72
CA ASN A 890 -9.05 10.86 25.92
C ASN A 890 -9.49 10.34 24.54
N ILE A 891 -10.70 9.78 24.40
CA ILE A 891 -11.24 9.36 23.10
C ILE A 891 -11.50 10.57 22.20
N VAL A 892 -12.05 11.66 22.75
CA VAL A 892 -12.26 12.91 22.00
C VAL A 892 -10.92 13.50 21.58
N TYR A 893 -9.92 13.53 22.47
CA TYR A 893 -8.55 13.94 22.12
C TYR A 893 -7.91 13.05 21.05
N ALA A 894 -8.16 11.74 21.07
CA ALA A 894 -7.63 10.81 20.05
C ALA A 894 -8.21 11.04 18.65
N LEU A 895 -9.32 11.79 18.53
CA LEU A 895 -9.94 12.19 17.26
C LEU A 895 -9.41 13.52 16.71
N LEU A 896 -8.38 14.09 17.34
CA LEU A 896 -7.70 15.30 16.88
C LEU A 896 -6.36 14.96 16.20
N GLY A 897 -5.93 15.81 15.26
CA GLY A 897 -4.63 15.71 14.61
C GLY A 897 -4.54 14.79 13.40
N VAL A 898 -3.32 14.64 12.87
CA VAL A 898 -3.06 14.07 11.54
C VAL A 898 -3.44 12.58 11.42
N SER A 899 -3.40 11.84 12.53
CA SER A 899 -3.67 10.40 12.60
C SER A 899 -5.13 10.06 12.99
N ALA A 900 -5.97 11.05 13.28
CA ALA A 900 -7.34 10.89 13.78
C ALA A 900 -8.20 9.96 12.91
N MET A 901 -8.08 10.07 11.58
CA MET A 901 -8.87 9.30 10.62
C MET A 901 -8.68 7.78 10.73
N SER A 902 -7.50 7.34 11.16
CA SER A 902 -7.23 5.91 11.38
C SER A 902 -7.96 5.33 12.62
N ARG A 903 -8.43 6.20 13.53
CA ARG A 903 -8.99 5.83 14.85
C ARG A 903 -10.50 5.95 14.91
N VAL A 904 -11.11 6.74 14.02
CA VAL A 904 -12.56 7.03 13.93
C VAL A 904 -13.41 5.79 14.16
N HIS A 905 -13.12 4.68 13.48
CA HIS A 905 -13.96 3.49 13.60
C HIS A 905 -13.92 2.89 15.01
N LYS A 906 -12.74 2.70 15.60
CA LYS A 906 -12.59 2.09 16.93
C LYS A 906 -13.08 3.03 18.04
N CYS A 907 -12.80 4.33 17.95
CA CYS A 907 -13.32 5.33 18.89
C CYS A 907 -14.86 5.34 18.91
N ALA A 908 -15.48 5.29 17.72
CA ALA A 908 -16.93 5.24 17.62
C ALA A 908 -17.52 3.96 18.23
N THR A 909 -16.84 2.81 18.06
CA THR A 909 -17.24 1.55 18.71
C THR A 909 -17.19 1.64 20.23
N VAL A 910 -16.13 2.20 20.80
CA VAL A 910 -15.99 2.37 22.26
C VAL A 910 -17.09 3.29 22.81
N LEU A 911 -17.38 4.41 22.13
CA LEU A 911 -18.46 5.31 22.53
C LEU A 911 -19.84 4.66 22.41
N GLN A 912 -20.09 3.86 21.37
CA GLN A 912 -21.32 3.08 21.21
C GLN A 912 -21.50 2.07 22.36
N GLN A 913 -20.44 1.34 22.72
CA GLN A 913 -20.46 0.36 23.81
C GLN A 913 -20.69 1.03 25.17
N LEU A 914 -20.01 2.15 25.43
CA LEU A 914 -20.20 2.93 26.65
C LEU A 914 -21.65 3.44 26.78
N ALA A 915 -22.22 3.97 25.70
CA ALA A 915 -23.61 4.41 25.65
C ALA A 915 -24.61 3.26 25.87
N ALA A 916 -24.33 2.07 25.33
CA ALA A 916 -25.13 0.88 25.57
C ALA A 916 -25.12 0.45 27.05
N ILE A 917 -23.95 0.49 27.70
CA ILE A 917 -23.80 0.18 29.13
C ILE A 917 -24.59 1.18 29.98
N CYS A 918 -24.45 2.49 29.75
CA CYS A 918 -25.20 3.52 30.47
C CYS A 918 -26.72 3.31 30.35
N ARG A 919 -27.21 3.02 29.14
CA ARG A 919 -28.64 2.76 28.87
C ARG A 919 -29.15 1.47 29.51
N CYS A 920 -28.29 0.45 29.62
CA CYS A 920 -28.60 -0.76 30.38
C CYS A 920 -28.68 -0.48 31.88
N CYS A 921 -27.76 0.32 32.42
CA CYS A 921 -27.75 0.67 33.84
C CYS A 921 -29.01 1.42 34.29
N ASP A 922 -29.55 2.33 33.46
CA ASP A 922 -30.81 3.06 33.73
C ASP A 922 -31.99 2.12 34.06
N ARG A 923 -31.98 0.91 33.51
CA ARG A 923 -33.04 -0.11 33.67
C ARG A 923 -32.79 -1.07 34.84
N THR A 924 -31.73 -0.85 35.61
CA THR A 924 -31.26 -1.75 36.68
C THR A 924 -31.00 -1.01 37.99
N ILE A 925 -30.61 -1.73 39.03
CA ILE A 925 -30.22 -1.18 40.35
C ILE A 925 -28.98 -0.26 40.24
N TRP A 926 -28.21 -0.37 39.14
CA TRP A 926 -26.98 0.40 38.90
C TRP A 926 -27.21 1.86 38.45
N ASN A 927 -28.45 2.29 38.24
CA ASN A 927 -28.78 3.68 37.88
C ASN A 927 -28.19 4.71 38.88
N ALA A 928 -28.10 4.35 40.16
CA ALA A 928 -27.49 5.21 41.17
C ALA A 928 -25.96 5.39 41.02
N MET A 929 -25.29 4.53 40.24
CA MET A 929 -23.83 4.55 40.03
C MET A 929 -23.44 5.01 38.62
N LEU A 930 -24.18 4.60 37.60
CA LEU A 930 -23.93 4.93 36.20
C LEU A 930 -25.27 5.06 35.47
N CYS A 931 -25.49 6.20 34.83
CA CYS A 931 -26.72 6.48 34.10
C CYS A 931 -26.44 7.25 32.81
N TRP A 932 -27.45 7.46 31.97
CA TRP A 932 -27.32 8.29 30.78
C TRP A 932 -26.83 9.72 31.08
N ASP A 933 -27.27 10.31 32.20
CA ASP A 933 -26.84 11.66 32.62
C ASP A 933 -25.33 11.73 32.92
N SER A 934 -24.73 10.61 33.35
CA SER A 934 -23.28 10.53 33.56
C SER A 934 -22.52 10.68 32.25
N LEU A 935 -22.96 9.98 31.20
CA LEU A 935 -22.36 10.08 29.86
C LEU A 935 -22.53 11.48 29.27
N GLN A 936 -23.70 12.10 29.47
CA GLN A 936 -23.94 13.47 29.07
C GLN A 936 -22.98 14.44 29.76
N GLY A 937 -22.81 14.32 31.08
CA GLY A 937 -21.85 15.12 31.84
C GLY A 937 -20.41 14.97 31.33
N TRP A 938 -19.97 13.72 31.08
CA TRP A 938 -18.63 13.44 30.58
C TRP A 938 -18.37 14.01 29.18
N LEU A 939 -19.35 13.94 28.29
CA LEU A 939 -19.21 14.48 26.94
C LEU A 939 -19.15 16.02 26.96
N HIS A 940 -19.95 16.67 27.81
CA HIS A 940 -19.84 18.11 28.05
C HIS A 940 -18.45 18.50 28.60
N SER A 941 -17.97 17.80 29.65
CA SER A 941 -16.63 18.04 30.20
C SER A 941 -15.53 17.85 29.15
N ALA A 942 -15.63 16.81 28.32
CA ALA A 942 -14.63 16.51 27.29
C ALA A 942 -14.56 17.58 26.20
N VAL A 943 -15.71 18.08 25.72
CA VAL A 943 -15.77 19.10 24.67
C VAL A 943 -15.36 20.46 25.20
N HIS A 944 -15.82 20.87 26.38
CA HIS A 944 -15.40 22.14 27.01
C HIS A 944 -13.94 22.10 27.49
N GLY A 945 -13.38 20.91 27.71
CA GLY A 945 -11.99 20.71 28.08
C GLY A 945 -11.00 20.79 26.90
N LEU A 946 -11.48 20.96 25.66
CA LEU A 946 -10.63 21.18 24.49
C LEU A 946 -10.13 22.63 24.45
N PRO A 947 -8.88 22.91 24.04
CA PRO A 947 -8.41 24.29 23.89
C PRO A 947 -9.23 25.03 22.83
N VAL A 948 -9.48 26.32 23.04
CA VAL A 948 -10.36 27.17 22.20
C VAL A 948 -9.93 27.19 20.73
N GLU A 949 -8.65 26.97 20.46
CA GLU A 949 -8.05 26.87 19.12
C GLU A 949 -8.52 25.64 18.32
N TYR A 950 -9.01 24.60 19.00
CA TYR A 950 -9.47 23.35 18.37
C TYR A 950 -10.95 23.36 17.99
N LEU A 951 -11.74 24.36 18.40
CA LEU A 951 -13.17 24.41 18.12
C LEU A 951 -13.53 25.72 17.42
N LYS A 952 -14.41 25.65 16.42
CA LYS A 952 -14.99 26.86 15.80
C LYS A 952 -15.90 27.56 16.82
N PRO A 953 -16.04 28.90 16.76
CA PRO A 953 -16.92 29.64 17.66
C PRO A 953 -18.38 29.12 17.56
N GLY A 954 -18.96 28.70 18.69
CA GLY A 954 -20.31 28.13 18.80
C GLY A 954 -20.43 26.65 18.45
N GLN A 955 -19.32 25.96 18.21
CA GLN A 955 -19.29 24.53 17.90
C GLN A 955 -19.44 23.65 19.15
N ASP A 956 -18.99 24.13 20.31
CA ASP A 956 -19.15 23.47 21.62
C ASP A 956 -20.62 23.26 22.00
N ASP A 957 -21.47 24.28 21.78
CA ASP A 957 -22.91 24.23 22.08
C ASP A 957 -23.70 23.29 21.15
N THR A 958 -23.21 23.08 19.92
CA THR A 958 -23.92 22.30 18.88
C THR A 958 -23.45 20.85 18.80
N LEU A 959 -22.21 20.57 19.19
CA LEU A 959 -21.60 19.25 19.03
C LEU A 959 -22.15 18.22 20.02
N VAL A 960 -22.29 18.58 21.30
CA VAL A 960 -22.73 17.65 22.34
C VAL A 960 -24.16 17.13 22.11
N PRO A 961 -25.18 17.97 21.80
CA PRO A 961 -26.52 17.47 21.52
C PRO A 961 -26.57 16.52 20.31
N VAL A 962 -25.85 16.83 19.23
CA VAL A 962 -25.80 16.02 18.00
C VAL A 962 -25.16 14.65 18.28
N TRP A 963 -24.09 14.62 19.09
CA TRP A 963 -23.43 13.37 19.47
C TRP A 963 -24.29 12.53 20.40
N LEU A 964 -25.00 13.13 21.36
CA LEU A 964 -25.90 12.41 22.27
C LEU A 964 -27.06 11.73 21.52
N ASP A 965 -27.68 12.43 20.56
CA ASP A 965 -28.75 11.85 19.73
C ASP A 965 -28.22 10.68 18.89
N ALA A 966 -27.04 10.82 18.30
CA ALA A 966 -26.39 9.77 17.53
C ALA A 966 -26.00 8.57 18.41
N LEU A 967 -25.48 8.80 19.61
CA LEU A 967 -25.14 7.77 20.58
C LEU A 967 -26.39 7.03 21.07
N ALA A 968 -27.51 7.71 21.30
CA ALA A 968 -28.76 7.09 21.71
C ALA A 968 -29.28 6.10 20.65
N GLY A 969 -29.20 6.49 19.37
CA GLY A 969 -29.54 5.62 18.24
C GLY A 969 -28.55 4.46 18.08
N ALA A 970 -27.25 4.71 18.19
CA ALA A 970 -26.23 3.68 18.08
C ALA A 970 -26.28 2.66 19.24
N ALA A 971 -26.55 3.10 20.47
CA ALA A 971 -26.71 2.24 21.63
C ALA A 971 -27.94 1.32 21.50
N ALA A 972 -29.07 1.85 21.01
CA ALA A 972 -30.27 1.06 20.76
C ALA A 972 -30.01 -0.03 19.71
N ASP A 973 -29.44 0.34 18.56
CA ASP A 973 -29.07 -0.61 17.50
C ASP A 973 -28.17 -1.75 18.04
N TYR A 974 -27.22 -1.40 18.91
CA TYR A 974 -26.27 -2.36 19.46
C TYR A 974 -26.93 -3.34 20.44
N LEU A 975 -27.79 -2.85 21.36
CA LEU A 975 -28.52 -3.70 22.30
C LEU A 975 -29.55 -4.59 21.60
N ASP A 976 -30.22 -4.08 20.57
CA ASP A 976 -31.16 -4.86 19.75
C ASP A 976 -30.43 -6.00 19.02
N SER A 977 -29.21 -5.75 18.53
CA SER A 977 -28.39 -6.79 17.88
C SER A 977 -28.02 -7.94 18.85
N LYS A 978 -27.63 -7.63 20.09
CA LYS A 978 -27.20 -8.63 21.09
C LYS A 978 -28.37 -9.38 21.75
N SER A 979 -29.58 -8.81 21.77
CA SER A 979 -30.78 -9.46 22.35
C SER A 979 -31.49 -10.42 21.39
N SER A 980 -31.29 -10.28 20.07
CA SER A 980 -31.88 -11.15 19.05
C SER A 980 -31.13 -12.48 18.90
N LYS A 981 -31.44 -13.47 19.75
CA LYS A 981 -30.98 -14.85 19.56
C LYS A 981 -31.64 -15.48 18.33
N GLY A 982 -31.04 -15.28 17.16
CA GLY A 982 -31.30 -16.04 15.94
C GLY A 982 -32.15 -15.33 14.87
N VAL A 983 -31.56 -15.20 13.67
CA VAL A 983 -32.22 -15.17 12.34
C VAL A 983 -32.63 -13.82 11.73
N LYS A 984 -32.57 -12.65 12.40
CA LYS A 984 -32.80 -11.37 11.69
C LYS A 984 -31.73 -10.31 11.99
N ASN A 985 -30.73 -10.29 11.11
CA ASN A 985 -29.67 -9.29 10.93
C ASN A 985 -28.67 -9.18 12.09
N ASN A 986 -27.61 -9.99 12.04
CA ASN A 986 -26.34 -9.72 12.71
C ASN A 986 -25.71 -8.45 12.11
N TYR A 987 -26.16 -7.28 12.55
CA TYR A 987 -25.39 -6.07 12.31
C TYR A 987 -24.18 -6.13 13.24
N GLY A 988 -22.97 -6.29 12.70
CA GLY A 988 -21.74 -6.08 13.46
C GLY A 988 -21.65 -4.65 14.02
N HIS A 989 -20.62 -4.34 14.80
CA HIS A 989 -20.39 -2.97 15.31
C HIS A 989 -20.59 -1.91 14.23
N MET A 990 -21.30 -0.83 14.56
CA MET A 990 -21.53 0.31 13.65
C MET A 990 -22.30 0.01 12.34
N GLN A 991 -22.93 -1.16 12.16
CA GLN A 991 -23.66 -1.51 10.93
C GLN A 991 -25.14 -1.08 10.93
N GLY A 992 -25.72 -0.84 12.11
CA GLY A 992 -27.07 -0.28 12.26
C GLY A 992 -27.23 1.15 11.71
N LYS A 993 -28.46 1.66 11.63
CA LYS A 993 -28.74 3.01 11.12
C LYS A 993 -28.12 4.08 12.04
N GLY A 994 -28.34 3.98 13.34
CA GLY A 994 -27.74 4.82 14.37
C GLY A 994 -26.22 4.66 14.44
N GLY A 995 -25.71 3.43 14.33
CA GLY A 995 -24.27 3.16 14.22
C GLY A 995 -23.62 3.91 13.05
N ARG A 996 -24.18 3.81 11.83
CA ARG A 996 -23.67 4.53 10.65
C ARG A 996 -23.72 6.05 10.80
N VAL A 997 -24.74 6.58 11.48
CA VAL A 997 -24.87 8.01 11.78
C VAL A 997 -23.77 8.45 12.75
N LEU A 998 -23.54 7.72 13.84
CA LEU A 998 -22.46 8.01 14.79
C LEU A 998 -21.08 7.98 14.11
N LYS A 999 -20.81 6.98 13.26
CA LYS A 999 -19.54 6.90 12.51
C LYS A 999 -19.34 8.12 11.62
N ARG A 1000 -20.40 8.56 10.93
CA ARG A 1000 -20.37 9.71 10.03
C ARG A 1000 -20.06 10.99 10.80
N ILE A 1001 -20.75 11.23 11.91
CA ILE A 1001 -20.56 12.45 12.72
C ILE A 1001 -19.14 12.50 13.32
N ILE A 1002 -18.65 11.36 13.85
CA ILE A 1002 -17.28 11.29 14.37
C ILE A 1002 -16.24 11.46 13.26
N ARG A 1003 -16.51 10.95 12.05
CA ARG A 1003 -15.66 11.16 10.88
C ARG A 1003 -15.62 12.63 10.47
N GLU A 1004 -16.79 13.28 10.37
CA GLU A 1004 -16.89 14.70 10.05
C GLU A 1004 -16.14 15.57 11.08
N PHE A 1005 -16.22 15.20 12.36
CA PHE A 1005 -15.43 15.82 13.41
C PHE A 1005 -13.92 15.61 13.20
N ALA A 1006 -13.46 14.38 12.99
CA ALA A 1006 -12.03 14.10 12.77
C ALA A 1006 -11.48 14.78 11.49
N ASP A 1007 -12.25 14.77 10.40
CA ASP A 1007 -11.89 15.41 9.13
C ASP A 1007 -11.79 16.94 9.28
N SER A 1008 -12.69 17.56 10.05
CA SER A 1008 -12.68 19.02 10.27
C SER A 1008 -11.59 19.53 11.21
N HIS A 1009 -11.00 18.67 12.06
CA HIS A 1009 -9.96 19.05 13.04
C HIS A 1009 -8.59 18.38 12.77
N ARG A 1010 -8.38 17.88 11.55
CA ARG A 1010 -7.14 17.21 11.13
C ARG A 1010 -5.90 18.12 11.19
N CYS A 1011 -6.07 19.44 11.02
CA CYS A 1011 -4.97 20.42 10.90
C CYS A 1011 -4.85 21.40 12.09
N ALA A 1012 -5.60 21.21 13.18
CA ALA A 1012 -5.55 22.11 14.34
C ALA A 1012 -4.17 22.11 15.05
N LEU A 1013 -3.36 21.07 14.85
CA LEU A 1013 -2.02 20.92 15.45
C LEU A 1013 -0.87 21.55 14.66
N THR A 1014 -1.09 22.03 13.42
CA THR A 1014 -0.03 22.65 12.59
C THR A 1014 0.06 24.18 12.74
N GLN A 1015 -0.77 24.78 13.60
CA GLN A 1015 -0.80 26.23 13.84
C GLN A 1015 -0.12 26.66 15.16
N ILE A 1016 0.53 25.74 15.88
CA ILE A 1016 1.30 26.03 17.11
C ILE A 1016 2.79 25.79 16.87
#